data_AF-A0A9P7XH15-F1
#
_entry.id   AF-A0A9P7XH15-F1
#
_cell.length_a   1.000
_cell.length_b   1.000
_cell.length_c   1.000
_cell.angle_alpha   90.00
_cell.angle_beta   90.00
_cell.angle_gamma   90.00
#
_symmetry.space_group_name_H-M   'P 1'
#
loop_
_entity.id
_entity.type
_entity.pdbx_description
1 polymer ?
#
loop_
_entity_poly.entity_id
_entity_poly.type
_entity_poly.pdbx_seq_one_letter_code
_entity_poly.pdbx_strand_id
1 'polypeptide(L)'
;MSSTNLRNGWVDSTVLDPMIGLQVTADEKPSAEGNSAFFYGTLMHPAILRRVIANDGGHLQICPAVLFSHTRLHIQHCDYPAVVSADVGQKVMGNKALDPDEKTVRGVVARGLSAQDVALLDVFEGDEYRRKPVSVIQISSWSSLNDAKTSEILSKSSILPDPSSARKVPAFVYIWDNPIERLAPRIWSYDLFVKEKLGRWLAKDPTDEEQRDDEVNRRVSMAGTIVAPSGGEGTLKATELSRETTKPEFGHNTLKHFGFDKGYINLNNGSFGATPLPVTKYCDEITKLAEGRPDLFFRITFKPLLKDVRARVAKLLGAETDECVLVPNASHGINTVLRNFTWKEGDIFVSFSTTHYAIKQTLHYFRDTEPHPTVHDIPLIFPTTHAKILQTFRQYMKSLPDPHKQKNIVVVMDSVASTPGVKLPWEGMVKICKEFNAWSVVDAAQSIGSTQVNLSESQPDFWVTNCYKWLMAKRGCAVLYVPRRNQHLIRTSFPTSWGYVSPPEKPDFAFVFEWTGALDLAPYLSIKAALEFRESIGGEKAIQQYCNTLAPQGGKRMAEILGTETADPNEEYTGTMTNVRLPLPLNQDESPTAKAAELMVELNEEYNTFVAVFEHNGSLWVRASAQIWNELSDFEYTARALKAMCHKRLHATRKPAARL
;
A
#
# COMPACT_ATOMS: atom_id res chain seq x y z
N MET A 1 61.71 22.77 -12.87
CA MET A 1 60.61 23.56 -12.24
C MET A 1 59.62 22.54 -11.70
N SER A 2 59.95 21.92 -10.56
CA SER A 2 59.41 22.25 -9.22
C SER A 2 57.87 22.26 -9.20
N SER A 3 57.16 21.43 -8.44
CA SER A 3 57.50 20.47 -7.40
C SER A 3 56.23 19.66 -7.11
N THR A 4 56.39 18.33 -6.98
CA THR A 4 55.82 17.41 -5.98
C THR A 4 54.69 17.92 -5.06
N ASN A 5 53.67 17.18 -4.59
CA ASN A 5 53.34 15.76 -4.37
C ASN A 5 52.57 15.74 -3.01
N LEU A 6 51.83 14.66 -2.70
CA LEU A 6 51.33 14.26 -1.35
C LEU A 6 50.10 15.04 -0.81
N ARG A 7 49.22 14.51 0.05
CA ARG A 7 48.71 13.21 0.53
C ARG A 7 47.71 13.60 1.65
N ASN A 8 46.71 12.74 1.90
CA ASN A 8 46.04 12.45 3.18
C ASN A 8 45.71 13.58 4.20
N GLY A 9 44.46 13.58 4.69
CA GLY A 9 44.14 14.16 5.99
C GLY A 9 42.66 14.07 6.38
N TRP A 10 42.27 12.99 7.05
CA TRP A 10 41.22 13.02 8.08
C TRP A 10 41.87 13.45 9.41
N VAL A 11 41.22 14.34 10.19
CA VAL A 11 41.20 14.54 11.67
C VAL A 11 40.46 15.88 11.88
N ASP A 12 39.20 15.90 12.35
CA ASP A 12 38.71 15.97 13.75
C ASP A 12 38.43 17.41 14.25
N SER A 13 37.60 17.46 15.27
CA SER A 13 36.59 18.40 15.78
C SER A 13 36.98 19.78 16.37
N THR A 14 35.92 20.60 16.49
CA THR A 14 35.59 21.64 17.52
C THR A 14 35.86 23.16 17.30
N VAL A 15 34.73 23.89 17.20
CA VAL A 15 34.32 25.20 17.79
C VAL A 15 35.13 26.48 17.48
N LEU A 16 34.52 27.41 16.72
CA LEU A 16 34.07 28.76 17.15
C LEU A 16 33.67 29.63 15.93
N ASP A 17 32.43 30.13 15.97
CA ASP A 17 31.90 31.27 15.22
C ASP A 17 32.63 32.56 15.68
N PRO A 18 32.79 33.63 14.87
CA PRO A 18 31.71 34.63 14.81
C PRO A 18 31.55 35.46 13.51
N MET A 19 30.31 35.95 13.31
CA MET A 19 29.90 37.32 12.87
C MET A 19 30.03 37.62 11.34
N ILE A 20 29.10 38.24 10.58
CA ILE A 20 28.00 39.23 10.74
C ILE A 20 27.07 39.06 9.49
N GLY A 21 25.76 39.29 9.45
CA GLY A 21 24.79 39.79 10.40
C GLY A 21 23.45 40.12 9.70
N LEU A 22 22.35 39.97 10.43
CA LEU A 22 21.07 40.61 10.17
C LEU A 22 20.52 40.99 11.54
N GLN A 23 20.37 42.30 11.77
CA GLN A 23 20.02 42.91 13.04
C GLN A 23 18.64 42.46 13.51
N VAL A 24 18.58 41.91 14.72
CA VAL A 24 17.37 41.77 15.53
C VAL A 24 17.37 42.96 16.49
N THR A 25 16.38 43.83 16.39
CA THR A 25 16.09 44.81 17.44
C THR A 25 15.48 44.08 18.63
N ALA A 26 16.22 44.00 19.72
CA ALA A 26 15.74 43.58 21.01
C ALA A 26 15.13 44.79 21.72
N ASP A 27 13.81 44.80 21.87
CA ASP A 27 13.10 45.36 23.02
C ASP A 27 11.62 45.02 22.88
N GLU A 28 11.26 43.78 23.24
CA GLU A 28 9.94 43.46 23.77
C GLU A 28 10.05 42.13 24.54
N LYS A 29 9.93 42.20 25.87
CA LYS A 29 9.74 41.01 26.71
C LYS A 29 8.52 40.24 26.19
N PRO A 30 8.52 38.89 26.18
CA PRO A 30 7.31 38.14 25.86
C PRO A 30 6.22 38.51 26.86
N SER A 31 5.15 39.17 26.41
CA SER A 31 3.97 39.36 27.24
C SER A 31 3.35 38.00 27.55
N ALA A 32 2.95 37.79 28.80
CA ALA A 32 2.41 36.54 29.32
C ALA A 32 0.98 36.20 28.83
N GLU A 33 0.59 36.62 27.62
CA GLU A 33 -0.80 36.60 27.15
C GLU A 33 -1.11 35.60 26.02
N GLY A 34 -0.16 34.74 25.62
CA GLY A 34 -0.31 33.84 24.45
C GLY A 34 -0.91 32.45 24.67
N ASN A 35 -1.08 31.98 25.92
CA ASN A 35 -1.25 30.55 26.19
C ASN A 35 -2.60 30.18 26.85
N SER A 36 -3.70 30.73 26.33
CA SER A 36 -5.05 30.39 26.78
C SER A 36 -5.87 29.71 25.68
N ALA A 37 -6.61 28.65 26.02
CA ALA A 37 -7.50 27.94 25.12
C ALA A 37 -8.92 27.87 25.70
N PHE A 38 -9.92 28.04 24.84
CA PHE A 38 -11.32 27.79 25.18
C PHE A 38 -11.71 26.39 24.74
N PHE A 39 -11.96 25.54 25.72
CA PHE A 39 -12.41 24.17 25.54
C PHE A 39 -13.94 24.07 25.61
N TYR A 40 -14.49 23.28 24.71
CA TYR A 40 -15.88 22.88 24.67
C TYR A 40 -15.95 21.35 24.51
N GLY A 41 -17.14 20.76 24.60
CA GLY A 41 -17.29 19.34 24.35
C GLY A 41 -16.57 18.47 25.38
N THR A 42 -15.82 17.47 24.92
CA THR A 42 -15.19 16.47 25.78
C THR A 42 -14.00 17.04 26.58
N LEU A 43 -13.22 17.95 25.98
CA LEU A 43 -12.07 18.60 26.63
C LEU A 43 -12.45 19.51 27.81
N MET A 44 -13.73 19.82 27.99
CA MET A 44 -14.19 20.48 29.22
C MET A 44 -14.04 19.61 30.46
N HIS A 45 -13.96 18.28 30.30
CA HIS A 45 -13.83 17.37 31.44
C HIS A 45 -12.37 17.32 31.92
N PRO A 46 -12.06 17.69 33.19
CA PRO A 46 -10.68 17.80 33.67
C PRO A 46 -9.87 16.51 33.49
N ALA A 47 -10.49 15.35 33.71
CA ALA A 47 -9.81 14.07 33.55
C ALA A 47 -9.51 13.73 32.07
N ILE A 48 -10.32 14.19 31.11
CA ILE A 48 -10.02 14.00 29.68
C ILE A 48 -8.90 14.94 29.27
N LEU A 49 -8.97 16.21 29.68
CA LEU A 49 -7.94 17.21 29.37
C LEU A 49 -6.56 16.77 29.87
N ARG A 50 -6.43 16.32 31.13
CA ARG A 50 -5.17 15.80 31.70
C ARG A 50 -4.58 14.65 30.89
N ARG A 51 -5.43 13.73 30.41
CA ARG A 51 -4.99 12.62 29.58
C ARG A 51 -4.48 13.08 28.22
N VAL A 52 -5.14 14.06 27.61
CA VAL A 52 -4.75 14.61 26.31
C VAL A 52 -3.41 15.35 26.39
N ILE A 53 -3.22 16.19 27.41
CA ILE A 53 -1.95 16.91 27.61
C ILE A 53 -0.84 16.05 28.24
N ALA A 54 -1.14 14.78 28.54
CA ALA A 54 -0.23 13.80 29.12
C ALA A 54 0.49 14.28 30.40
N ASN A 55 -0.20 15.05 31.25
CA ASN A 55 0.29 15.50 32.56
C ASN A 55 -0.86 15.73 33.55
N ASP A 56 -0.54 16.03 34.81
CA ASP A 56 -1.53 16.23 35.87
C ASP A 56 -2.28 17.57 35.79
N GLY A 57 -1.90 18.47 34.89
CA GLY A 57 -2.48 19.78 34.68
C GLY A 57 -2.42 20.70 35.90
N GLY A 58 -1.54 20.44 36.88
CA GLY A 58 -1.41 21.25 38.09
C GLY A 58 -0.95 22.69 37.83
N HIS A 59 -0.34 22.95 36.67
CA HIS A 59 0.04 24.29 36.21
C HIS A 59 -1.11 25.06 35.55
N LEU A 60 -2.25 24.42 35.28
CA LEU A 60 -3.37 25.03 34.58
C LEU A 60 -4.38 25.66 35.53
N GLN A 61 -4.80 26.87 35.18
CA GLN A 61 -5.97 27.51 35.78
C GLN A 61 -7.11 27.56 34.78
N ILE A 62 -8.32 27.31 35.24
CA ILE A 62 -9.52 27.29 34.40
C ILE A 62 -10.59 28.22 34.94
N CYS A 63 -11.47 28.70 34.07
CA CYS A 63 -12.74 29.29 34.47
C CYS A 63 -13.84 29.02 33.44
N PRO A 64 -15.09 28.76 33.87
CA PRO A 64 -16.27 28.76 33.02
C PRO A 64 -16.39 30.03 32.17
N ALA A 65 -16.67 29.86 30.88
CA ALA A 65 -16.76 30.93 29.91
C ALA A 65 -17.81 30.64 28.82
N VAL A 66 -18.22 31.67 28.10
CA VAL A 66 -19.06 31.54 26.90
C VAL A 66 -18.41 32.15 25.66
N LEU A 67 -18.66 31.52 24.52
CA LEU A 67 -18.31 32.00 23.18
C LEU A 67 -19.61 32.31 22.41
N PHE A 68 -19.84 33.59 22.14
CA PHE A 68 -21.00 34.06 21.38
C PHE A 68 -20.85 33.81 19.87
N SER A 69 -21.98 33.87 19.15
CA SER A 69 -22.06 33.75 17.68
C SER A 69 -21.59 32.41 17.12
N HIS A 70 -21.55 31.38 17.96
CA HIS A 70 -21.17 30.02 17.60
C HIS A 70 -22.19 29.04 18.16
N THR A 71 -22.32 27.89 17.52
CA THR A 71 -23.17 26.79 18.01
C THR A 71 -22.39 25.49 18.05
N ARG A 72 -22.91 24.52 18.81
CA ARG A 72 -22.34 23.18 18.97
C ARG A 72 -23.29 22.14 18.37
N LEU A 73 -22.85 21.45 17.33
CA LEU A 73 -23.65 20.45 16.62
C LEU A 73 -23.09 19.05 16.86
N HIS A 74 -23.97 18.06 16.80
CA HIS A 74 -23.55 16.67 16.72
C HIS A 74 -22.83 16.41 15.41
N ILE A 75 -21.73 15.67 15.48
CA ILE A 75 -21.13 15.03 14.32
C ILE A 75 -21.76 13.64 14.19
N GLN A 76 -22.08 13.23 12.96
CA GLN A 76 -22.69 11.92 12.71
C GLN A 76 -21.78 10.82 13.24
N HIS A 77 -22.38 9.87 13.98
CA HIS A 77 -21.71 8.70 14.57
C HIS A 77 -20.59 9.00 15.60
N CYS A 78 -20.51 10.24 16.12
CA CYS A 78 -19.47 10.65 17.06
C CYS A 78 -20.04 11.12 18.40
N ASP A 79 -19.31 10.85 19.49
CA ASP A 79 -19.70 11.25 20.85
C ASP A 79 -19.24 12.69 21.22
N TYR A 80 -18.42 13.32 20.39
CA TYR A 80 -17.89 14.68 20.55
C TYR A 80 -18.57 15.68 19.57
N PRO A 81 -18.59 16.99 19.91
CA PRO A 81 -19.27 18.00 19.09
C PRO A 81 -18.36 18.70 18.07
N ALA A 82 -18.97 19.23 17.02
CA ALA A 82 -18.40 20.30 16.20
C ALA A 82 -18.81 21.67 16.75
N VAL A 83 -17.89 22.64 16.75
CA VAL A 83 -18.24 24.07 16.91
C VAL A 83 -18.10 24.78 15.58
N VAL A 84 -19.16 25.48 15.19
CA VAL A 84 -19.28 26.26 13.95
C VAL A 84 -19.92 27.62 14.24
N SER A 85 -19.88 28.56 13.30
CA SER A 85 -20.59 29.83 13.45
C SER A 85 -22.11 29.61 13.55
N ALA A 86 -22.82 30.53 14.20
CA ALA A 86 -24.28 30.46 14.32
C ALA A 86 -24.98 30.40 12.95
N ASP A 87 -24.44 31.07 11.93
CA ASP A 87 -24.99 31.06 10.56
C ASP A 87 -24.87 29.69 9.89
N VAL A 88 -23.72 29.02 10.06
CA VAL A 88 -23.55 27.63 9.59
C VAL A 88 -24.48 26.70 10.36
N GLY A 89 -24.60 26.92 11.67
CA GLY A 89 -25.54 26.22 12.54
C GLY A 89 -26.98 26.28 12.04
N GLN A 90 -27.47 27.47 11.73
CA GLN A 90 -28.81 27.67 11.18
C GLN A 90 -29.02 26.89 9.87
N LYS A 91 -28.03 26.91 8.97
CA LYS A 91 -28.12 26.17 7.69
C LYS A 91 -28.26 24.66 7.91
N VAL A 92 -27.45 24.08 8.80
CA VAL A 92 -27.53 22.64 9.13
C VAL A 92 -28.88 22.32 9.80
N MET A 93 -29.41 23.22 10.62
CA MET A 93 -30.70 23.06 11.32
C MET A 93 -31.92 23.40 10.44
N GLY A 94 -31.79 23.37 9.10
CA GLY A 94 -32.89 23.62 8.17
C GLY A 94 -33.35 25.08 8.12
N ASN A 95 -32.42 26.02 8.32
CA ASN A 95 -32.66 27.48 8.40
C ASN A 95 -33.57 27.91 9.56
N LYS A 96 -33.73 27.07 10.59
CA LYS A 96 -34.43 27.45 11.82
C LYS A 96 -33.62 28.50 12.58
N ALA A 97 -34.28 29.58 13.02
CA ALA A 97 -33.65 30.56 13.89
C ALA A 97 -33.26 29.91 15.22
N LEU A 98 -31.95 29.89 15.50
CA LEU A 98 -31.41 29.48 16.79
C LEU A 98 -31.71 30.53 17.85
N ASP A 99 -32.11 30.09 19.04
CA ASP A 99 -32.32 30.98 20.19
C ASP A 99 -30.98 31.53 20.75
N PRO A 100 -30.99 32.52 21.68
CA PRO A 100 -29.77 33.11 22.22
C PRO A 100 -28.80 32.11 22.88
N ASP A 101 -29.31 31.05 23.52
CA ASP A 101 -28.49 30.02 24.16
C ASP A 101 -27.93 29.04 23.12
N GLU A 102 -28.71 28.69 22.10
CA GLU A 102 -28.27 27.86 20.97
C GLU A 102 -27.19 28.55 20.10
N LYS A 103 -27.17 29.88 20.06
CA LYS A 103 -26.12 30.70 19.42
C LYS A 103 -24.92 31.01 20.32
N THR A 104 -24.85 30.33 21.46
CA THR A 104 -23.78 30.51 22.45
C THR A 104 -23.17 29.16 22.84
N VAL A 105 -21.86 29.02 22.62
CA VAL A 105 -21.11 27.85 23.10
C VAL A 105 -20.65 28.11 24.52
N ARG A 106 -21.17 27.31 25.45
CA ARG A 106 -20.72 27.30 26.84
C ARG A 106 -19.55 26.34 26.98
N GLY A 107 -18.52 26.73 27.71
CA GLY A 107 -17.28 25.96 27.85
C GLY A 107 -16.40 26.45 28.98
N VAL A 108 -15.11 26.11 28.89
CA VAL A 108 -14.11 26.44 29.90
C VAL A 108 -12.93 27.07 29.20
N VAL A 109 -12.48 28.24 29.67
CA VAL A 109 -11.19 28.78 29.25
C VAL A 109 -10.11 28.33 30.24
N ALA A 110 -9.02 27.78 29.71
CA ALA A 110 -7.83 27.40 30.45
C ALA A 110 -6.69 28.35 30.10
N ARG A 111 -5.86 28.69 31.08
CA ARG A 111 -4.63 29.46 30.91
C ARG A 111 -3.45 28.73 31.53
N GLY A 112 -2.25 29.07 31.05
CA GLY A 112 -1.00 28.45 31.50
C GLY A 112 -0.57 27.25 30.66
N LEU A 113 -1.18 27.05 29.47
CA LEU A 113 -0.78 25.97 28.56
C LEU A 113 0.68 26.16 28.12
N SER A 114 1.48 25.11 28.20
CA SER A 114 2.82 25.10 27.61
C SER A 114 2.74 24.89 26.09
N ALA A 115 3.83 25.17 25.38
CA ALA A 115 3.92 24.83 23.96
C ALA A 115 3.71 23.32 23.71
N GLN A 116 4.12 22.47 24.66
CA GLN A 116 3.92 21.03 24.60
C GLN A 116 2.46 20.64 24.78
N ASP A 117 1.74 21.27 25.72
CA ASP A 117 0.30 21.03 25.92
C ASP A 117 -0.47 21.36 24.63
N VAL A 118 -0.13 22.50 24.02
CA VAL A 118 -0.73 22.95 22.76
C VAL A 118 -0.42 21.99 21.61
N ALA A 119 0.81 21.48 21.50
CA ALA A 119 1.16 20.49 20.49
C ALA A 119 0.37 19.19 20.64
N LEU A 120 0.16 18.72 21.88
CA LEU A 120 -0.65 17.52 22.15
C LEU A 120 -2.14 17.75 21.85
N LEU A 121 -2.65 18.94 22.12
CA LEU A 121 -4.01 19.34 21.74
C LEU A 121 -4.17 19.39 20.22
N ASP A 122 -3.19 19.94 19.48
CA ASP A 122 -3.19 19.96 18.01
C ASP A 122 -3.21 18.52 17.45
N VAL A 123 -2.47 17.61 18.08
CA VAL A 123 -2.49 16.18 17.74
C VAL A 123 -3.82 15.52 18.10
N PHE A 124 -4.45 15.86 19.22
CA PHE A 124 -5.72 15.25 19.64
C PHE A 124 -6.92 15.68 18.78
N GLU A 125 -6.94 16.96 18.40
CA GLU A 125 -8.00 17.55 17.57
C GLU A 125 -7.82 17.16 16.10
N GLY A 126 -6.58 17.03 15.65
CA GLY A 126 -6.25 16.46 14.36
C GLY A 126 -6.60 17.34 13.17
N ASP A 127 -6.94 16.72 12.05
CA ASP A 127 -7.29 17.40 10.80
C ASP A 127 -8.76 17.83 10.72
N GLU A 128 -9.59 17.45 11.70
CA GLU A 128 -11.00 17.80 11.72
C GLU A 128 -11.29 19.23 12.17
N TYR A 129 -10.35 19.87 12.85
CA TYR A 129 -10.50 21.20 13.41
C TYR A 129 -9.31 22.11 13.08
N ARG A 130 -9.58 23.41 13.03
CA ARG A 130 -8.55 24.46 12.94
C ARG A 130 -8.56 25.29 14.20
N ARG A 131 -7.37 25.54 14.73
CA ARG A 131 -7.17 26.53 15.78
C ARG A 131 -7.44 27.94 15.26
N LYS A 132 -8.35 28.66 15.91
CA LYS A 132 -8.70 30.06 15.61
C LYS A 132 -8.64 30.91 16.87
N PRO A 133 -8.12 32.15 16.80
CA PRO A 133 -8.18 33.08 17.92
C PRO A 133 -9.62 33.55 18.15
N VAL A 134 -10.03 33.65 19.41
CA VAL A 134 -11.35 34.10 19.86
C VAL A 134 -11.24 34.96 21.12
N SER A 135 -12.30 35.71 21.41
CA SER A 135 -12.51 36.36 22.70
C SER A 135 -13.72 35.75 23.38
N VAL A 136 -13.51 35.14 24.54
CA VAL A 136 -14.58 34.51 25.32
C VAL A 136 -14.93 35.35 26.54
N ILE A 137 -16.14 35.18 27.05
CA ILE A 137 -16.63 35.92 28.20
C ILE A 137 -16.54 35.06 29.44
N GLN A 138 -15.78 35.52 30.42
CA GLN A 138 -15.63 34.85 31.71
C GLN A 138 -16.93 34.92 32.52
N ILE A 139 -17.36 33.79 33.09
CA ILE A 139 -18.59 33.69 33.91
C ILE A 139 -18.27 33.70 35.41
N SER A 140 -17.21 33.02 35.83
CA SER A 140 -16.84 32.90 37.25
C SER A 140 -15.34 33.03 37.47
N SER A 141 -14.91 33.05 38.74
CA SER A 141 -13.50 33.17 39.13
C SER A 141 -12.64 32.01 38.64
N TRP A 142 -11.34 32.28 38.47
CA TRP A 142 -10.34 31.26 38.14
C TRP A 142 -10.16 30.27 39.30
N SER A 143 -10.03 28.99 38.97
CA SER A 143 -9.67 27.91 39.89
C SER A 143 -8.57 27.04 39.28
N SER A 144 -7.91 26.23 40.12
CA SER A 144 -7.00 25.19 39.64
C SER A 144 -7.79 24.10 38.90
N LEU A 145 -7.23 23.53 37.83
CA LEU A 145 -7.83 22.37 37.13
C LEU A 145 -8.06 21.18 38.08
N ASN A 146 -7.23 21.04 39.12
CA ASN A 146 -7.33 19.96 40.10
C ASN A 146 -8.47 20.15 41.11
N ASP A 147 -8.89 21.40 41.34
CA ASP A 147 -9.97 21.74 42.27
C ASP A 147 -11.34 21.82 41.55
N ALA A 148 -11.35 21.76 40.22
CA ALA A 148 -12.55 21.91 39.42
C ALA A 148 -13.46 20.67 39.46
N LYS A 149 -14.71 20.84 39.91
CA LYS A 149 -15.73 19.79 39.85
C LYS A 149 -16.53 19.88 38.55
N THR A 150 -16.71 18.76 37.86
CA THR A 150 -17.47 18.67 36.60
C THR A 150 -18.90 19.22 36.71
N SER A 151 -19.54 19.07 37.87
CA SER A 151 -20.89 19.60 38.15
C SER A 151 -20.97 21.13 38.23
N GLU A 152 -19.83 21.81 38.44
CA GLU A 152 -19.73 23.27 38.54
C GLU A 152 -19.33 23.90 37.19
N ILE A 153 -18.99 23.07 36.20
CA ILE A 153 -18.46 23.53 34.92
C ILE A 153 -19.55 24.14 34.03
N LEU A 154 -20.81 23.66 34.07
CA LEU A 154 -21.95 24.31 33.43
C LEU A 154 -23.30 23.82 34.00
N SER A 155 -24.19 24.72 34.40
CA SER A 155 -25.63 24.42 34.47
C SER A 155 -26.36 25.12 33.32
N LYS A 156 -27.27 24.42 32.61
CA LYS A 156 -28.19 25.06 31.65
C LYS A 156 -29.04 26.17 32.28
N SER A 157 -29.14 26.21 33.61
CA SER A 157 -29.91 27.21 34.37
C SER A 157 -29.18 28.54 34.60
N SER A 158 -27.93 28.67 34.17
CA SER A 158 -27.15 29.90 34.37
C SER A 158 -27.50 30.95 33.32
N ILE A 159 -28.01 32.11 33.74
CA ILE A 159 -28.33 33.26 32.86
C ILE A 159 -27.09 33.64 32.04
N LEU A 160 -27.26 33.87 30.73
CA LEU A 160 -26.16 34.30 29.86
C LEU A 160 -25.64 35.69 30.31
N PRO A 161 -24.31 35.87 30.42
CA PRO A 161 -23.75 37.17 30.77
C PRO A 161 -24.01 38.19 29.66
N ASP A 162 -24.24 39.45 30.03
CA ASP A 162 -24.34 40.54 29.06
C ASP A 162 -22.98 40.77 28.36
N PRO A 163 -22.92 40.64 27.02
CA PRO A 163 -21.67 40.75 26.28
C PRO A 163 -20.97 42.12 26.39
N SER A 164 -21.72 43.15 26.78
CA SER A 164 -21.24 44.54 26.85
C SER A 164 -20.58 44.88 28.19
N SER A 165 -20.93 44.17 29.27
CA SER A 165 -20.48 44.46 30.64
C SER A 165 -19.52 43.40 31.22
N ALA A 166 -19.30 42.30 30.51
CA ALA A 166 -18.56 41.16 31.01
C ALA A 166 -17.07 41.13 30.57
N ARG A 167 -16.21 40.57 31.44
CA ARG A 167 -14.76 40.49 31.22
C ARG A 167 -14.44 39.54 30.06
N LYS A 168 -13.83 40.08 29.01
CA LYS A 168 -13.34 39.30 27.86
C LYS A 168 -11.97 38.72 28.13
N VAL A 169 -11.77 37.47 27.73
CA VAL A 169 -10.50 36.74 27.85
C VAL A 169 -10.08 36.31 26.44
N PRO A 170 -8.90 36.73 25.95
CA PRO A 170 -8.37 36.23 24.69
C PRO A 170 -7.96 34.76 24.83
N ALA A 171 -8.32 33.92 23.86
CA ALA A 171 -7.96 32.51 23.82
C ALA A 171 -7.96 32.01 22.38
N PHE A 172 -7.48 30.79 22.14
CA PHE A 172 -7.80 30.08 20.90
C PHE A 172 -8.86 29.01 21.13
N VAL A 173 -9.55 28.60 20.07
CA VAL A 173 -10.51 27.49 20.08
C VAL A 173 -10.30 26.65 18.81
N TYR A 174 -10.60 25.37 18.89
CA TYR A 174 -10.65 24.49 17.73
C TYR A 174 -12.03 24.63 17.05
N ILE A 175 -12.06 25.04 15.78
CA ILE A 175 -13.30 25.21 15.01
C ILE A 175 -13.34 24.11 13.96
N TRP A 176 -14.52 23.51 13.76
CA TRP A 176 -14.72 22.46 12.76
C TRP A 176 -14.35 22.96 11.35
N ASP A 177 -13.44 22.26 10.67
CA ASP A 177 -12.92 22.62 9.34
C ASP A 177 -13.24 21.57 8.25
N ASN A 178 -14.16 20.65 8.56
CA ASN A 178 -14.58 19.55 7.68
C ASN A 178 -15.94 19.82 7.02
N PRO A 179 -16.36 19.01 6.02
CA PRO A 179 -17.62 19.19 5.31
C PRO A 179 -18.84 19.22 6.24
N ILE A 180 -19.78 20.14 5.98
CA ILE A 180 -20.97 20.36 6.81
C ILE A 180 -21.94 19.18 6.78
N GLU A 181 -21.85 18.33 5.76
CA GLU A 181 -22.68 17.14 5.54
C GLU A 181 -22.44 16.07 6.60
N ARG A 182 -21.31 16.14 7.31
CA ARG A 182 -21.00 15.29 8.47
C ARG A 182 -21.71 15.74 9.75
N LEU A 183 -22.32 16.92 9.76
CA LEU A 183 -23.02 17.46 10.92
C LEU A 183 -24.47 16.97 10.93
N ALA A 184 -24.97 16.59 12.09
CA ALA A 184 -26.37 16.26 12.31
C ALA A 184 -27.14 17.52 12.73
N PRO A 185 -28.42 17.66 12.33
CA PRO A 185 -29.28 18.79 12.69
C PRO A 185 -29.77 18.67 14.15
N ARG A 186 -28.82 18.63 15.11
CA ARG A 186 -29.07 18.51 16.54
C ARG A 186 -27.98 19.19 17.36
N ILE A 187 -28.38 20.01 18.33
CA ILE A 187 -27.47 20.63 19.31
C ILE A 187 -26.86 19.56 20.21
N TRP A 188 -25.53 19.59 20.38
CA TRP A 188 -24.83 18.68 21.27
C TRP A 188 -24.91 19.14 22.73
N SER A 189 -25.06 18.19 23.66
CA SER A 189 -25.28 18.47 25.09
C SER A 189 -24.21 17.82 25.97
N TYR A 190 -23.46 18.66 26.69
CA TYR A 190 -22.45 18.20 27.64
C TYR A 190 -23.02 17.32 28.75
N ASP A 191 -24.18 17.71 29.31
CA ASP A 191 -24.84 16.91 30.36
C ASP A 191 -25.19 15.49 29.91
N LEU A 192 -25.61 15.33 28.64
CA LEU A 192 -25.92 14.02 28.07
C LEU A 192 -24.64 13.22 27.86
N PHE A 193 -23.56 13.86 27.37
CA PHE A 193 -22.25 13.22 27.26
C PHE A 193 -21.73 12.73 28.61
N VAL A 194 -21.76 13.58 29.64
CA VAL A 194 -21.34 13.22 31.01
C VAL A 194 -22.16 12.03 31.55
N LYS A 195 -23.47 12.04 31.32
CA LYS A 195 -24.38 11.01 31.81
C LYS A 195 -24.26 9.68 31.07
N GLU A 196 -24.11 9.71 29.74
CA GLU A 196 -24.31 8.52 28.90
C GLU A 196 -23.01 8.00 28.28
N LYS A 197 -21.99 8.84 28.11
CA LYS A 197 -20.81 8.53 27.28
C LYS A 197 -19.49 8.64 28.02
N LEU A 198 -19.43 9.41 29.12
CA LEU A 198 -18.19 9.68 29.85
C LEU A 198 -17.47 8.43 30.34
N GLY A 199 -18.20 7.36 30.72
CA GLY A 199 -17.59 6.10 31.15
C GLY A 199 -16.59 5.53 30.12
N ARG A 200 -16.91 5.65 28.83
CA ARG A 200 -16.04 5.20 27.72
C ARG A 200 -14.77 6.05 27.57
N TRP A 201 -14.80 7.29 28.05
CA TRP A 201 -13.70 8.24 27.94
C TRP A 201 -12.78 8.24 29.17
N LEU A 202 -13.13 7.51 30.23
CA LEU A 202 -12.45 7.53 31.53
C LEU A 202 -11.99 6.15 32.04
N ALA A 203 -12.16 5.05 31.28
CA ALA A 203 -11.85 3.69 31.75
C ALA A 203 -10.41 3.58 32.31
N LYS A 204 -10.28 2.92 33.47
CA LYS A 204 -9.12 3.00 34.38
C LYS A 204 -8.35 1.69 34.58
N ASP A 205 -8.75 0.58 33.95
CA ASP A 205 -8.11 -0.72 34.17
C ASP A 205 -7.71 -1.41 32.85
N PRO A 206 -6.41 -1.69 32.61
CA PRO A 206 -5.93 -2.38 31.41
C PRO A 206 -6.30 -3.86 31.30
N THR A 207 -6.96 -4.45 32.30
CA THR A 207 -7.19 -5.90 32.39
C THR A 207 -8.64 -6.36 32.20
N ASP A 208 -9.59 -5.43 32.07
CA ASP A 208 -11.01 -5.75 31.92
C ASP A 208 -11.42 -5.81 30.44
N GLU A 209 -11.82 -7.00 29.97
CA GLU A 209 -12.06 -7.32 28.55
C GLU A 209 -13.30 -6.66 27.96
N GLU A 210 -14.26 -6.22 28.79
CA GLU A 210 -15.50 -5.59 28.31
C GLU A 210 -15.38 -4.06 28.07
N GLN A 211 -14.22 -3.43 28.33
CA GLN A 211 -14.11 -1.96 28.37
C GLN A 211 -12.98 -1.35 27.49
N ARG A 212 -12.62 -1.99 26.36
CA ARG A 212 -11.49 -1.59 25.48
C ARG A 212 -11.77 -0.46 24.45
N ASP A 213 -12.76 0.41 24.67
CA ASP A 213 -13.09 1.53 23.77
C ASP A 213 -12.64 2.90 24.33
N ASP A 214 -11.36 3.05 24.59
CA ASP A 214 -10.81 4.30 25.15
C ASP A 214 -10.43 5.32 24.05
N GLU A 215 -11.39 6.17 23.70
CA GLU A 215 -11.32 7.12 22.57
C GLU A 215 -10.17 8.16 22.70
N VAL A 216 -9.73 8.49 23.93
CA VAL A 216 -8.60 9.42 24.13
C VAL A 216 -7.29 8.78 23.65
N ASN A 217 -7.05 7.53 24.04
CA ASN A 217 -5.87 6.78 23.59
C ASN A 217 -5.95 6.47 22.09
N ARG A 218 -7.16 6.25 21.54
CA ARG A 218 -7.37 6.09 20.09
C ARG A 218 -6.93 7.34 19.32
N ARG A 219 -7.38 8.53 19.71
CA ARG A 219 -7.04 9.80 19.03
C ARG A 219 -5.55 10.17 19.12
N VAL A 220 -4.95 10.02 20.29
CA VAL A 220 -3.52 10.28 20.50
C VAL A 220 -2.66 9.29 19.69
N SER A 221 -3.06 8.02 19.63
CA SER A 221 -2.31 6.99 18.88
C SER A 221 -2.46 7.07 17.35
N MET A 222 -3.47 7.80 16.87
CA MET A 222 -3.74 8.08 15.44
C MET A 222 -3.19 9.43 14.96
N ALA A 223 -2.45 10.15 15.81
CA ALA A 223 -1.99 11.51 15.55
C ALA A 223 -3.11 12.47 15.09
N GLY A 224 -4.35 12.27 15.59
CA GLY A 224 -5.50 13.13 15.29
C GLY A 224 -6.24 12.84 13.98
N THR A 225 -5.74 11.95 13.12
CA THR A 225 -6.43 11.66 11.86
C THR A 225 -7.59 10.69 12.10
N ILE A 226 -8.85 11.12 11.94
CA ILE A 226 -10.01 10.21 11.95
C ILE A 226 -10.60 10.10 10.55
N VAL A 227 -10.52 8.88 10.02
CA VAL A 227 -11.31 8.44 8.86
C VAL A 227 -12.72 8.12 9.37
N ALA A 228 -13.75 8.68 8.74
CA ALA A 228 -15.16 8.43 9.08
C ALA A 228 -15.46 6.92 9.13
N PRO A 229 -16.39 6.44 9.99
CA PRO A 229 -16.66 5.03 10.13
C PRO A 229 -17.42 4.51 8.90
N SER A 230 -16.72 3.84 8.00
CA SER A 230 -17.31 2.70 7.28
C SER A 230 -17.23 1.50 8.24
N GLY A 231 -18.37 0.86 8.49
CA GLY A 231 -18.49 -0.20 9.48
C GLY A 231 -17.45 -1.32 9.32
N GLY A 232 -17.04 -1.90 10.45
CA GLY A 232 -16.21 -3.09 10.52
C GLY A 232 -14.82 -2.84 11.09
N GLU A 233 -14.65 -3.32 12.32
CA GLU A 233 -13.50 -3.32 13.22
C GLU A 233 -12.09 -3.44 12.60
N GLY A 234 -11.13 -2.79 13.29
CA GLY A 234 -9.73 -3.21 13.45
C GLY A 234 -8.74 -2.96 12.30
N THR A 235 -7.80 -2.02 12.49
CA THR A 235 -6.47 -2.08 11.84
C THR A 235 -5.42 -2.21 12.95
N LEU A 236 -4.61 -3.26 12.86
CA LEU A 236 -3.59 -3.64 13.84
C LEU A 236 -2.43 -2.63 13.84
N LYS A 237 -1.82 -2.38 15.01
CA LYS A 237 -0.41 -1.95 15.09
C LYS A 237 0.46 -3.17 15.41
N ALA A 238 1.45 -3.41 14.57
CA ALA A 238 2.53 -4.35 14.83
C ALA A 238 3.47 -3.75 15.88
N THR A 239 3.48 -4.33 17.09
CA THR A 239 4.65 -4.95 17.73
C THR A 239 4.33 -5.19 19.21
N GLU A 240 3.75 -6.34 19.50
CA GLU A 240 4.22 -7.27 20.53
C GLU A 240 3.57 -8.63 20.26
N LEU A 241 4.38 -9.53 19.70
CA LEU A 241 4.05 -10.94 19.53
C LEU A 241 4.01 -11.60 20.91
N SER A 242 2.84 -11.61 21.55
CA SER A 242 2.44 -12.74 22.38
C SER A 242 1.33 -13.48 21.64
N ARG A 243 1.66 -14.68 21.16
CA ARG A 243 0.78 -15.58 20.42
C ARG A 243 -0.45 -15.94 21.26
N GLU A 244 -1.57 -15.28 21.00
CA GLU A 244 -2.89 -15.89 21.10
C GLU A 244 -3.69 -15.56 19.84
N THR A 245 -4.11 -16.62 19.17
CA THR A 245 -4.55 -16.68 17.77
C THR A 245 -6.02 -16.32 17.60
N THR A 246 -6.32 -15.07 17.27
CA THR A 246 -7.51 -14.73 16.46
C THR A 246 -7.10 -14.74 14.99
N LYS A 247 -7.80 -15.52 14.15
CA LYS A 247 -7.48 -15.64 12.72
C LYS A 247 -7.67 -14.26 12.04
N PRO A 248 -6.78 -13.85 11.12
CA PRO A 248 -7.03 -12.65 10.32
C PRO A 248 -8.31 -12.84 9.50
N GLU A 249 -9.26 -11.92 9.65
CA GLU A 249 -10.47 -11.88 8.83
C GLU A 249 -10.12 -11.26 7.47
N PHE A 250 -9.85 -12.10 6.48
CA PHE A 250 -9.80 -11.72 5.06
C PHE A 250 -11.19 -11.88 4.42
N GLY A 251 -11.34 -11.31 3.22
CA GLY A 251 -12.61 -11.24 2.49
C GLY A 251 -12.98 -9.80 2.18
N HIS A 252 -14.26 -9.55 1.92
CA HIS A 252 -14.76 -8.23 1.52
C HIS A 252 -14.51 -7.13 2.55
N ASN A 253 -14.34 -7.49 3.83
CA ASN A 253 -13.98 -6.55 4.90
C ASN A 253 -12.63 -5.83 4.66
N THR A 254 -11.73 -6.42 3.87
CA THR A 254 -10.43 -5.80 3.53
C THR A 254 -10.52 -4.79 2.38
N LEU A 255 -11.65 -4.73 1.65
CA LEU A 255 -11.86 -3.76 0.56
C LEU A 255 -11.69 -2.31 1.02
N LYS A 256 -11.96 -2.02 2.31
CA LYS A 256 -11.75 -0.71 2.94
C LYS A 256 -10.31 -0.19 2.83
N HIS A 257 -9.34 -1.08 2.58
CA HIS A 257 -7.93 -0.73 2.40
C HIS A 257 -7.56 -0.43 0.95
N PHE A 258 -8.48 -0.52 -0.02
CA PHE A 258 -8.21 -0.35 -1.44
C PHE A 258 -9.15 0.69 -2.07
N GLY A 259 -8.64 1.41 -3.07
CA GLY A 259 -9.40 2.40 -3.82
C GLY A 259 -10.14 1.83 -5.04
N PHE A 260 -10.83 0.68 -4.89
CA PHE A 260 -11.65 0.14 -5.98
C PHE A 260 -12.94 0.95 -6.16
N ASP A 261 -13.42 1.04 -7.40
CA ASP A 261 -14.73 1.62 -7.68
C ASP A 261 -15.84 0.80 -7.03
N LYS A 262 -16.93 1.47 -6.65
CA LYS A 262 -18.05 0.83 -5.95
C LYS A 262 -18.63 -0.31 -6.80
N GLY A 263 -18.65 -1.51 -6.22
CA GLY A 263 -19.20 -2.70 -6.85
C GLY A 263 -18.28 -3.38 -7.87
N TYR A 264 -17.05 -2.89 -8.07
CA TYR A 264 -16.08 -3.54 -8.95
C TYR A 264 -15.48 -4.77 -8.27
N ILE A 265 -15.52 -5.92 -8.95
CA ILE A 265 -14.93 -7.17 -8.48
C ILE A 265 -13.61 -7.40 -9.21
N ASN A 266 -12.50 -7.27 -8.48
CA ASN A 266 -11.18 -7.52 -9.04
C ASN A 266 -10.76 -8.99 -8.85
N LEU A 267 -10.80 -9.77 -9.94
CA LEU A 267 -10.26 -11.13 -10.03
C LEU A 267 -9.07 -11.23 -11.01
N ASN A 268 -8.36 -10.13 -11.28
CA ASN A 268 -7.18 -10.11 -12.16
C ASN A 268 -5.97 -9.44 -11.52
N ASN A 269 -5.79 -9.62 -10.20
CA ASN A 269 -4.66 -9.07 -9.45
C ASN A 269 -3.29 -9.42 -10.08
N GLY A 270 -3.15 -10.60 -10.68
CA GLY A 270 -1.91 -11.04 -11.33
C GLY A 270 -1.45 -10.22 -12.53
N SER A 271 -2.25 -9.26 -13.04
CA SER A 271 -1.85 -8.37 -14.14
C SER A 271 -1.16 -7.11 -13.66
N PHE A 272 -1.85 -6.27 -12.88
CA PHE A 272 -1.37 -4.93 -12.49
C PHE A 272 -1.30 -4.71 -10.97
N GLY A 273 -1.75 -5.68 -10.18
CA GLY A 273 -1.89 -5.58 -8.74
C GLY A 273 -2.89 -4.51 -8.28
N ALA A 274 -3.01 -4.37 -6.97
CA ALA A 274 -3.71 -3.26 -6.33
C ALA A 274 -2.85 -2.72 -5.18
N THR A 275 -2.70 -1.39 -5.14
CA THR A 275 -1.92 -0.71 -4.09
C THR A 275 -2.88 -0.28 -2.98
N PRO A 276 -2.67 -0.70 -1.73
CA PRO A 276 -3.48 -0.29 -0.60
C PRO A 276 -3.43 1.23 -0.40
N LEU A 277 -4.49 1.80 0.16
CA LEU A 277 -4.59 3.23 0.51
C LEU A 277 -3.47 3.66 1.47
N PRO A 278 -3.08 2.90 2.51
CA PRO A 278 -1.92 3.26 3.34
C PRO A 278 -0.61 3.34 2.56
N VAL A 279 -0.39 2.43 1.61
CA VAL A 279 0.80 2.42 0.74
C VAL A 279 0.76 3.61 -0.23
N THR A 280 -0.42 3.97 -0.73
CA THR A 280 -0.62 5.15 -1.59
C THR A 280 -0.31 6.43 -0.82
N LYS A 281 -0.82 6.57 0.42
CA LYS A 281 -0.51 7.71 1.29
C LYS A 281 1.00 7.87 1.53
N TYR A 282 1.70 6.77 1.77
CA TYR A 282 3.17 6.79 1.90
C TYR A 282 3.86 7.26 0.62
N CYS A 283 3.37 6.86 -0.56
CA CYS A 283 3.90 7.36 -1.83
C CYS A 283 3.73 8.89 -1.92
N ASP A 284 2.56 9.42 -1.57
CA ASP A 284 2.28 10.86 -1.62
C ASP A 284 3.21 11.65 -0.66
N GLU A 285 3.52 11.08 0.50
CA GLU A 285 4.48 11.65 1.46
C GLU A 285 5.90 11.67 0.89
N ILE A 286 6.34 10.59 0.22
CA ILE A 286 7.64 10.54 -0.46
C ILE A 286 7.71 11.54 -1.60
N THR A 287 6.65 11.66 -2.41
CA THR A 287 6.59 12.66 -3.48
C THR A 287 6.68 14.08 -2.91
N LYS A 288 5.93 14.41 -1.86
CA LYS A 288 6.03 15.72 -1.19
C LYS A 288 7.43 15.98 -0.63
N LEU A 289 8.08 14.95 -0.07
CA LEU A 289 9.46 15.05 0.43
C LEU A 289 10.45 15.32 -0.70
N ALA A 290 10.30 14.65 -1.85
CA ALA A 290 11.11 14.86 -3.03
C ALA A 290 10.96 16.28 -3.58
N GLU A 291 9.73 16.76 -3.73
CA GLU A 291 9.45 18.11 -4.27
C GLU A 291 9.80 19.25 -3.31
N GLY A 292 9.73 19.01 -2.00
CA GLY A 292 10.03 20.03 -1.00
C GLY A 292 11.49 20.50 -1.05
N ARG A 293 12.44 19.58 -1.34
CA ARG A 293 13.88 19.88 -1.48
C ARG A 293 14.55 18.90 -2.47
N PRO A 294 14.39 19.08 -3.79
CA PRO A 294 14.77 18.08 -4.79
C PRO A 294 16.23 17.64 -4.73
N ASP A 295 17.19 18.58 -4.72
CA ASP A 295 18.61 18.23 -4.65
C ASP A 295 18.97 17.49 -3.35
N LEU A 296 18.38 17.87 -2.21
CA LEU A 296 18.61 17.14 -0.96
C LEU A 296 18.07 15.71 -1.07
N PHE A 297 16.85 15.56 -1.59
CA PHE A 297 16.22 14.25 -1.70
C PHE A 297 16.99 13.32 -2.63
N PHE A 298 17.21 13.75 -3.87
CA PHE A 298 17.79 12.93 -4.94
C PHE A 298 19.32 12.79 -4.85
N ARG A 299 20.01 13.55 -4.00
CA ARG A 299 21.46 13.36 -3.77
C ARG A 299 21.78 12.68 -2.45
N ILE A 300 20.91 12.80 -1.44
CA ILE A 300 21.24 12.38 -0.07
C ILE A 300 20.12 11.53 0.53
N THR A 301 18.88 12.04 0.61
CA THR A 301 17.80 11.42 1.40
C THR A 301 17.35 10.06 0.88
N PHE A 302 17.27 9.87 -0.44
CA PHE A 302 16.73 8.62 -1.00
C PHE A 302 17.63 7.40 -0.76
N LYS A 303 18.96 7.61 -0.67
CA LYS A 303 19.96 6.53 -0.60
C LYS A 303 19.74 5.59 0.59
N PRO A 304 19.65 6.06 1.86
CA PRO A 304 19.36 5.18 2.98
C PRO A 304 17.98 4.53 2.90
N LEU A 305 16.97 5.21 2.34
CA LEU A 305 15.63 4.65 2.16
C LEU A 305 15.63 3.48 1.16
N LEU A 306 16.36 3.64 0.05
CA LEU A 306 16.53 2.60 -0.97
C LEU A 306 17.28 1.39 -0.40
N LYS A 307 18.33 1.62 0.41
CA LYS A 307 19.07 0.55 1.10
C LYS A 307 18.18 -0.22 2.10
N ASP A 308 17.35 0.48 2.87
CA ASP A 308 16.38 -0.15 3.80
C ASP A 308 15.40 -1.07 3.04
N VAL A 309 14.84 -0.58 1.93
CA VAL A 309 13.96 -1.41 1.08
C VAL A 309 14.68 -2.66 0.56
N ARG A 310 15.90 -2.51 0.02
CA ARG A 310 16.69 -3.63 -0.48
C ARG A 310 16.95 -4.68 0.61
N ALA A 311 17.29 -4.24 1.83
CA ALA A 311 17.54 -5.14 2.95
C ALA A 311 16.29 -5.91 3.38
N ARG A 312 15.13 -5.25 3.43
CA ARG A 312 13.84 -5.89 3.78
C ARG A 312 13.43 -6.93 2.75
N VAL A 313 13.55 -6.61 1.47
CA VAL A 313 13.23 -7.54 0.38
C VAL A 313 14.20 -8.72 0.38
N ALA A 314 15.50 -8.48 0.53
CA ALA A 314 16.51 -9.53 0.56
C ALA A 314 16.22 -10.54 1.70
N LYS A 315 15.86 -10.03 2.88
CA LYS A 315 15.42 -10.88 4.00
C LYS A 315 14.18 -11.72 3.65
N LEU A 316 13.17 -11.13 3.00
CA LEU A 316 11.96 -11.85 2.58
C LEU A 316 12.27 -12.97 1.56
N LEU A 317 13.26 -12.77 0.70
CA LEU A 317 13.64 -13.70 -0.37
C LEU A 317 14.72 -14.71 0.04
N GLY A 318 15.25 -14.64 1.26
CA GLY A 318 16.39 -15.46 1.68
C GLY A 318 17.65 -15.17 0.84
N ALA A 319 17.97 -13.89 0.67
CA ALA A 319 19.12 -13.39 -0.10
C ALA A 319 19.89 -12.33 0.70
N GLU A 320 21.09 -11.97 0.22
CA GLU A 320 21.86 -10.85 0.78
C GLU A 320 21.41 -9.49 0.20
N THR A 321 21.54 -8.42 0.98
CA THR A 321 21.11 -7.06 0.56
C THR A 321 21.76 -6.64 -0.75
N ASP A 322 23.05 -6.92 -0.91
CA ASP A 322 23.83 -6.58 -2.11
C ASP A 322 23.63 -7.52 -3.29
N GLU A 323 22.75 -8.52 -3.15
CA GLU A 323 22.30 -9.35 -4.27
C GLU A 323 20.97 -8.87 -4.85
N CYS A 324 20.26 -7.96 -4.17
CA CYS A 324 18.98 -7.42 -4.62
C CYS A 324 19.08 -5.94 -4.99
N VAL A 325 18.68 -5.59 -6.21
CA VAL A 325 18.53 -4.20 -6.67
C VAL A 325 17.12 -3.96 -7.18
N LEU A 326 16.70 -2.69 -7.28
CA LEU A 326 15.37 -2.33 -7.76
C LEU A 326 15.40 -1.92 -9.22
N VAL A 327 14.37 -2.34 -9.96
CA VAL A 327 14.14 -2.03 -11.37
C VAL A 327 12.65 -1.70 -11.58
N PRO A 328 12.25 -1.01 -12.66
CA PRO A 328 10.86 -0.59 -12.85
C PRO A 328 9.84 -1.72 -12.94
N ASN A 329 10.20 -2.85 -13.56
CA ASN A 329 9.34 -4.01 -13.75
C ASN A 329 10.15 -5.24 -14.20
N ALA A 330 9.52 -6.42 -14.22
CA ALA A 330 10.14 -7.67 -14.62
C ALA A 330 10.72 -7.63 -16.05
N SER A 331 9.98 -7.08 -17.02
CA SER A 331 10.48 -6.96 -18.40
C SER A 331 11.77 -6.15 -18.48
N HIS A 332 11.87 -5.08 -17.68
CA HIS A 332 13.08 -4.28 -17.56
C HIS A 332 14.23 -5.05 -16.90
N GLY A 333 13.97 -5.79 -15.82
CA GLY A 333 15.00 -6.61 -15.16
C GLY A 333 15.55 -7.70 -16.07
N ILE A 334 14.67 -8.43 -16.78
CA ILE A 334 15.08 -9.44 -17.77
C ILE A 334 15.87 -8.79 -18.91
N ASN A 335 15.42 -7.65 -19.45
CA ASN A 335 16.19 -6.91 -20.44
C ASN A 335 17.56 -6.50 -19.92
N THR A 336 17.66 -6.06 -18.67
CA THR A 336 18.94 -5.69 -18.05
C THR A 336 19.89 -6.88 -18.04
N VAL A 337 19.42 -8.05 -17.61
CA VAL A 337 20.23 -9.28 -17.59
C VAL A 337 20.68 -9.64 -19.01
N LEU A 338 19.74 -9.77 -19.95
CA LEU A 338 20.05 -10.24 -21.31
C LEU A 338 20.92 -9.27 -22.10
N ARG A 339 20.81 -7.95 -21.88
CA ARG A 339 21.64 -6.93 -22.54
C ARG A 339 23.07 -6.87 -21.99
N ASN A 340 23.32 -7.46 -20.82
CA ASN A 340 24.65 -7.51 -20.22
C ASN A 340 25.44 -8.77 -20.61
N PHE A 341 24.79 -9.79 -21.19
CA PHE A 341 25.49 -10.90 -21.82
C PHE A 341 26.26 -10.42 -23.06
N THR A 342 27.49 -10.92 -23.21
CA THR A 342 28.23 -10.82 -24.47
C THR A 342 27.83 -12.00 -25.35
N TRP A 343 26.83 -11.78 -26.18
CA TRP A 343 26.33 -12.77 -27.13
C TRP A 343 27.36 -13.06 -28.22
N LYS A 344 27.38 -14.31 -28.69
CA LYS A 344 28.19 -14.78 -29.81
C LYS A 344 27.35 -15.60 -30.77
N GLU A 345 27.85 -15.75 -32.00
CA GLU A 345 27.24 -16.63 -32.98
C GLU A 345 27.15 -18.06 -32.42
N GLY A 346 25.96 -18.66 -32.56
CA GLY A 346 25.69 -20.01 -32.06
C GLY A 346 25.33 -20.09 -30.57
N ASP A 347 25.22 -18.96 -29.86
CA ASP A 347 24.56 -18.91 -28.54
C ASP A 347 23.07 -19.23 -28.66
N ILE A 348 22.50 -19.78 -27.58
CA ILE A 348 21.14 -20.32 -27.57
C ILE A 348 20.33 -19.70 -26.44
N PHE A 349 19.13 -19.25 -26.77
CA PHE A 349 18.05 -19.06 -25.83
C PHE A 349 17.15 -20.28 -25.77
N VAL A 350 16.76 -20.68 -24.57
CA VAL A 350 15.68 -21.65 -24.34
C VAL A 350 14.55 -20.94 -23.61
N SER A 351 13.36 -20.94 -24.18
CA SER A 351 12.12 -20.45 -23.56
C SER A 351 11.05 -21.54 -23.59
N PHE A 352 9.87 -21.21 -23.08
CA PHE A 352 8.73 -22.11 -23.04
C PHE A 352 7.53 -21.48 -23.73
N SER A 353 6.62 -22.31 -24.24
CA SER A 353 5.43 -21.78 -24.94
C SER A 353 4.60 -20.84 -24.07
N THR A 354 4.68 -20.96 -22.74
CA THR A 354 4.01 -20.11 -21.74
C THR A 354 4.79 -18.87 -21.31
N THR A 355 6.05 -18.73 -21.74
CA THR A 355 6.87 -17.55 -21.41
C THR A 355 6.13 -16.28 -21.78
N HIS A 356 6.14 -15.30 -20.86
CA HIS A 356 5.40 -14.07 -21.03
C HIS A 356 5.70 -13.40 -22.38
N TYR A 357 4.66 -12.94 -23.08
CA TYR A 357 4.78 -12.46 -24.46
C TYR A 357 5.85 -11.38 -24.65
N ALA A 358 5.90 -10.38 -23.76
CA ALA A 358 6.92 -9.32 -23.83
C ALA A 358 8.37 -9.86 -23.67
N ILE A 359 8.54 -10.94 -22.91
CA ILE A 359 9.84 -11.60 -22.77
C ILE A 359 10.16 -12.38 -24.04
N LYS A 360 9.19 -13.09 -24.64
CA LYS A 360 9.39 -13.71 -25.97
C LYS A 360 9.80 -12.69 -27.03
N GLN A 361 9.17 -11.52 -27.05
CA GLN A 361 9.57 -10.44 -27.96
C GLN A 361 10.99 -9.93 -27.69
N THR A 362 11.42 -9.92 -26.42
CA THR A 362 12.82 -9.60 -26.07
C THR A 362 13.78 -10.64 -26.66
N LEU A 363 13.45 -11.94 -26.59
CA LEU A 363 14.27 -13.00 -27.19
C LEU A 363 14.31 -12.90 -28.72
N HIS A 364 13.17 -12.61 -29.36
CA HIS A 364 13.10 -12.39 -30.80
C HIS A 364 13.93 -11.18 -31.22
N TYR A 365 13.90 -10.09 -30.46
CA TYR A 365 14.75 -8.93 -30.72
C TYR A 365 16.24 -9.29 -30.73
N PHE A 366 16.71 -10.11 -29.79
CA PHE A 366 18.09 -10.59 -29.80
C PHE A 366 18.36 -11.53 -30.97
N ARG A 367 17.45 -12.45 -31.31
CA ARG A 367 17.57 -13.30 -32.50
C ARG A 367 17.70 -12.47 -33.77
N ASP A 368 16.97 -11.37 -33.87
CA ASP A 368 16.93 -10.51 -35.06
C ASP A 368 18.08 -9.48 -35.10
N THR A 369 18.91 -9.43 -34.05
CA THR A 369 20.07 -8.54 -33.93
C THR A 369 21.36 -9.36 -33.93
N GLU A 370 22.40 -8.89 -34.61
CA GLU A 370 23.72 -9.56 -34.53
C GLU A 370 24.14 -9.76 -33.06
N PRO A 371 24.61 -10.95 -32.65
CA PRO A 371 25.08 -12.05 -33.50
C PRO A 371 24.05 -13.18 -33.76
N HIS A 372 22.75 -12.89 -33.67
CA HIS A 372 21.66 -13.81 -33.99
C HIS A 372 21.62 -15.11 -33.16
N PRO A 373 21.61 -15.04 -31.81
CA PRO A 373 21.39 -16.22 -30.97
C PRO A 373 20.09 -16.95 -31.36
N THR A 374 20.14 -18.27 -31.41
CA THR A 374 19.00 -19.11 -31.77
C THR A 374 18.00 -19.17 -30.62
N VAL A 375 16.71 -19.04 -30.91
CA VAL A 375 15.64 -19.17 -29.91
C VAL A 375 14.94 -20.52 -30.05
N HIS A 376 15.00 -21.31 -28.99
CA HIS A 376 14.33 -22.59 -28.85
C HIS A 376 13.12 -22.45 -27.91
N ASP A 377 11.91 -22.69 -28.40
CA ASP A 377 10.68 -22.61 -27.59
C ASP A 377 10.14 -24.01 -27.28
N ILE A 378 10.17 -24.41 -26.00
CA ILE A 378 9.71 -25.73 -25.55
C ILE A 378 8.19 -25.68 -25.31
N PRO A 379 7.37 -26.52 -25.99
CA PRO A 379 5.95 -26.57 -25.72
C PRO A 379 5.63 -27.06 -24.30
N LEU A 380 4.90 -26.25 -23.53
CA LEU A 380 4.26 -26.62 -22.28
C LEU A 380 2.74 -26.60 -22.47
N ILE A 381 2.18 -27.79 -22.67
CA ILE A 381 0.74 -27.99 -22.87
C ILE A 381 0.14 -28.46 -21.55
N PHE A 382 -0.99 -27.86 -21.17
CA PHE A 382 -1.70 -28.16 -19.92
C PHE A 382 -3.07 -28.77 -20.25
N PRO A 383 -3.59 -29.72 -19.45
CA PRO A 383 -3.03 -30.21 -18.18
C PRO A 383 -1.78 -31.10 -18.35
N THR A 384 -0.86 -31.06 -17.38
CA THR A 384 0.37 -31.88 -17.33
C THR A 384 0.81 -32.07 -15.87
N THR A 385 2.01 -32.57 -15.60
CA THR A 385 2.57 -32.67 -14.24
C THR A 385 3.94 -32.04 -14.16
N HIS A 386 4.35 -31.60 -12.96
CA HIS A 386 5.71 -31.09 -12.71
C HIS A 386 6.77 -32.12 -13.10
N ALA A 387 6.55 -33.40 -12.79
CA ALA A 387 7.44 -34.47 -13.18
C ALA A 387 7.60 -34.56 -14.71
N LYS A 388 6.51 -34.41 -15.47
CA LYS A 388 6.55 -34.43 -16.93
C LYS A 388 7.25 -33.20 -17.50
N ILE A 389 7.01 -32.01 -16.93
CA ILE A 389 7.70 -30.78 -17.31
C ILE A 389 9.21 -30.94 -17.14
N LEU A 390 9.67 -31.41 -15.97
CA LEU A 390 11.10 -31.62 -15.69
C LEU A 390 11.71 -32.69 -16.61
N GLN A 391 10.99 -33.78 -16.88
CA GLN A 391 11.43 -34.83 -17.80
C GLN A 391 11.62 -34.28 -19.22
N THR A 392 10.62 -33.58 -19.74
CA THR A 392 10.66 -32.98 -21.09
C THR A 392 11.76 -31.95 -21.20
N PHE A 393 11.88 -31.06 -20.21
CA PHE A 393 12.94 -30.04 -20.19
C PHE A 393 14.34 -30.68 -20.19
N ARG A 394 14.57 -31.68 -19.33
CA ARG A 394 15.84 -32.41 -19.28
C ARG A 394 16.14 -33.14 -20.60
N GLN A 395 15.15 -33.76 -21.23
CA GLN A 395 15.32 -34.39 -22.54
C GLN A 395 15.70 -33.37 -23.61
N TYR A 396 15.07 -32.19 -23.58
CA TYR A 396 15.39 -31.10 -24.49
C TYR A 396 16.82 -30.61 -24.30
N MET A 397 17.23 -30.34 -23.04
CA MET A 397 18.60 -29.90 -22.74
C MET A 397 19.65 -30.91 -23.21
N LYS A 398 19.39 -32.23 -23.12
CA LYS A 398 20.27 -33.27 -23.68
C LYS A 398 20.37 -33.25 -25.20
N SER A 399 19.35 -32.77 -25.89
CA SER A 399 19.31 -32.71 -27.35
C SER A 399 20.01 -31.47 -27.92
N LEU A 400 20.24 -30.46 -27.07
CA LEU A 400 21.00 -29.28 -27.46
C LEU A 400 22.48 -29.64 -27.64
N PRO A 401 23.22 -28.94 -28.52
CA PRO A 401 24.66 -29.11 -28.64
C PRO A 401 25.33 -28.94 -27.26
N ASP A 402 26.26 -29.83 -26.92
CA ASP A 402 27.00 -29.75 -25.65
C ASP A 402 27.66 -28.36 -25.53
N PRO A 403 27.41 -27.60 -24.45
CA PRO A 403 28.10 -26.34 -24.20
C PRO A 403 29.59 -26.61 -23.89
N HIS A 404 30.38 -26.81 -24.94
CA HIS A 404 31.83 -26.64 -24.88
C HIS A 404 32.18 -25.14 -24.74
N LYS A 405 33.39 -24.84 -24.26
CA LYS A 405 33.94 -23.57 -23.71
C LYS A 405 33.63 -22.21 -24.40
N GLN A 406 32.80 -22.12 -25.43
CA GLN A 406 32.55 -20.89 -26.20
C GLN A 406 31.08 -20.50 -26.41
N LYS A 407 30.08 -21.33 -26.07
CA LYS A 407 28.65 -21.02 -26.31
C LYS A 407 27.86 -20.84 -25.02
N ASN A 408 27.08 -19.76 -24.94
CA ASN A 408 26.11 -19.54 -23.87
C ASN A 408 24.80 -20.26 -24.20
N ILE A 409 24.30 -21.04 -23.26
CA ILE A 409 22.89 -21.47 -23.24
C ILE A 409 22.21 -20.70 -22.11
N VAL A 410 21.24 -19.86 -22.46
CA VAL A 410 20.47 -19.06 -21.50
C VAL A 410 19.03 -19.53 -21.50
N VAL A 411 18.60 -20.10 -20.38
CA VAL A 411 17.24 -20.59 -20.19
C VAL A 411 16.42 -19.52 -19.48
N VAL A 412 15.42 -18.99 -20.17
CA VAL A 412 14.44 -18.06 -19.62
C VAL A 412 13.18 -18.83 -19.23
N MET A 413 12.94 -18.94 -17.93
CA MET A 413 11.85 -19.75 -17.37
C MET A 413 10.98 -18.92 -16.44
N ASP A 414 9.68 -19.19 -16.42
CA ASP A 414 8.80 -18.60 -15.42
C ASP A 414 8.89 -19.41 -14.12
N SER A 415 8.76 -18.75 -12.97
CA SER A 415 8.45 -19.45 -11.71
C SER A 415 6.95 -19.68 -11.56
N VAL A 416 6.15 -18.69 -11.95
CA VAL A 416 4.70 -18.81 -12.16
C VAL A 416 4.38 -18.12 -13.49
N ALA A 417 3.95 -18.92 -14.47
CA ALA A 417 3.61 -18.42 -15.79
C ALA A 417 2.37 -17.53 -15.74
N SER A 418 2.24 -16.62 -16.72
CA SER A 418 1.11 -15.69 -16.79
C SER A 418 -0.12 -16.36 -17.42
N THR A 419 0.03 -17.00 -18.57
CA THR A 419 -1.08 -17.58 -19.35
C THR A 419 -0.68 -18.96 -19.88
N PRO A 420 -1.23 -20.06 -19.36
CA PRO A 420 -2.09 -20.13 -18.17
C PRO A 420 -1.37 -19.67 -16.90
N GLY A 421 -2.12 -19.22 -15.89
CA GLY A 421 -1.58 -18.83 -14.59
C GLY A 421 -1.19 -20.06 -13.78
N VAL A 422 0.06 -20.53 -13.89
CA VAL A 422 0.49 -21.83 -13.35
C VAL A 422 1.86 -21.76 -12.68
N LYS A 423 2.00 -22.36 -11.49
CA LYS A 423 3.27 -22.54 -10.78
C LYS A 423 4.10 -23.62 -11.47
N LEU A 424 5.25 -23.23 -12.02
CA LEU A 424 6.19 -24.15 -12.64
C LEU A 424 7.17 -24.73 -11.61
N PRO A 425 7.75 -25.93 -11.83
CA PRO A 425 8.76 -26.52 -10.95
C PRO A 425 10.15 -25.89 -11.19
N TRP A 426 10.21 -24.57 -11.13
CA TRP A 426 11.36 -23.78 -11.59
C TRP A 426 12.64 -24.06 -10.78
N GLU A 427 12.54 -24.42 -9.50
CA GLU A 427 13.71 -24.85 -8.71
C GLU A 427 14.33 -26.13 -9.27
N GLY A 428 13.50 -27.07 -9.75
CA GLY A 428 13.95 -28.27 -10.44
C GLY A 428 14.56 -27.95 -11.81
N MET A 429 14.01 -26.94 -12.50
CA MET A 429 14.54 -26.47 -13.78
C MET A 429 15.90 -25.77 -13.60
N VAL A 430 16.08 -24.97 -12.55
CA VAL A 430 17.38 -24.38 -12.18
C VAL A 430 18.42 -25.46 -11.91
N LYS A 431 18.06 -26.55 -11.21
CA LYS A 431 18.97 -27.70 -11.02
C LYS A 431 19.38 -28.32 -12.34
N ILE A 432 18.44 -28.53 -13.27
CA ILE A 432 18.73 -29.01 -14.62
C ILE A 432 19.67 -28.04 -15.35
N CYS A 433 19.43 -26.72 -15.32
CA CYS A 433 20.32 -25.75 -15.94
C CYS A 433 21.77 -25.91 -15.47
N LYS A 434 22.00 -26.08 -14.16
CA LYS A 434 23.34 -26.30 -13.58
C LYS A 434 24.00 -27.57 -14.11
N GLU A 435 23.25 -28.66 -14.21
CA GLU A 435 23.76 -29.94 -14.74
C GLU A 435 24.23 -29.84 -16.21
N PHE A 436 23.61 -28.95 -16.98
CA PHE A 436 23.93 -28.71 -18.39
C PHE A 436 24.77 -27.44 -18.60
N ASN A 437 25.37 -26.86 -17.55
CA ASN A 437 26.17 -25.63 -17.64
C ASN A 437 25.46 -24.48 -18.40
N ALA A 438 24.14 -24.35 -18.18
CA ALA A 438 23.30 -23.33 -18.77
C ALA A 438 22.94 -22.26 -17.72
N TRP A 439 22.83 -21.00 -18.15
CA TRP A 439 22.41 -19.89 -17.32
C TRP A 439 20.91 -19.94 -17.05
N SER A 440 20.53 -19.82 -15.78
CA SER A 440 19.13 -19.76 -15.36
C SER A 440 18.65 -18.31 -15.16
N VAL A 441 17.77 -17.85 -16.04
CA VAL A 441 17.10 -16.55 -15.93
C VAL A 441 15.64 -16.78 -15.57
N VAL A 442 15.30 -16.59 -14.30
CA VAL A 442 13.96 -16.85 -13.79
C VAL A 442 13.11 -15.57 -13.83
N ASP A 443 12.10 -15.55 -14.71
CA ASP A 443 11.00 -14.60 -14.63
C ASP A 443 10.08 -15.00 -13.48
N ALA A 444 10.15 -14.25 -12.40
CA ALA A 444 9.36 -14.41 -11.21
C ALA A 444 8.43 -13.24 -10.96
N ALA A 445 7.96 -12.59 -12.04
CA ALA A 445 7.01 -11.48 -11.98
C ALA A 445 5.81 -11.74 -11.05
N GLN A 446 5.40 -12.98 -10.91
CA GLN A 446 4.21 -13.41 -10.17
C GLN A 446 4.49 -13.99 -8.77
N SER A 447 5.75 -14.02 -8.29
CA SER A 447 6.11 -14.81 -7.10
C SER A 447 6.08 -14.05 -5.79
N ILE A 448 6.74 -12.90 -5.69
CA ILE A 448 6.94 -12.22 -4.39
C ILE A 448 5.60 -11.83 -3.78
N GLY A 449 5.33 -12.31 -2.56
CA GLY A 449 4.05 -12.11 -1.86
C GLY A 449 2.93 -13.10 -2.23
N SER A 450 3.10 -13.92 -3.28
CA SER A 450 2.17 -15.00 -3.67
C SER A 450 2.65 -16.39 -3.23
N THR A 451 3.95 -16.65 -3.40
CA THR A 451 4.59 -17.93 -3.09
C THR A 451 5.77 -17.75 -2.14
N GLN A 452 6.03 -18.75 -1.30
CA GLN A 452 7.26 -18.80 -0.52
C GLN A 452 8.46 -19.04 -1.45
N VAL A 453 9.52 -18.23 -1.29
CA VAL A 453 10.75 -18.30 -2.09
C VAL A 453 11.94 -18.19 -1.16
N ASN A 454 12.96 -19.03 -1.37
CA ASN A 454 14.27 -18.88 -0.74
C ASN A 454 15.38 -18.98 -1.81
N LEU A 455 15.98 -17.84 -2.15
CA LEU A 455 16.97 -17.75 -3.23
C LEU A 455 18.34 -18.33 -2.83
N SER A 456 18.65 -18.39 -1.54
CA SER A 456 19.85 -19.09 -1.04
C SER A 456 19.77 -20.62 -1.22
N GLU A 457 18.54 -21.17 -1.23
CA GLU A 457 18.28 -22.59 -1.47
C GLU A 457 18.13 -22.90 -2.96
N SER A 458 17.28 -22.16 -3.67
CA SER A 458 17.01 -22.39 -5.10
C SER A 458 18.19 -22.01 -5.99
N GLN A 459 18.98 -21.02 -5.57
CA GLN A 459 20.21 -20.56 -6.21
C GLN A 459 20.13 -20.40 -7.75
N PRO A 460 19.15 -19.65 -8.29
CA PRO A 460 19.16 -19.27 -9.71
C PRO A 460 20.34 -18.34 -10.01
N ASP A 461 20.65 -18.16 -11.29
CA ASP A 461 21.70 -17.24 -11.73
C ASP A 461 21.21 -15.80 -11.82
N PHE A 462 19.95 -15.63 -12.23
CA PHE A 462 19.23 -14.36 -12.24
C PHE A 462 17.77 -14.61 -11.89
N TRP A 463 17.17 -13.73 -11.11
CA TRP A 463 15.76 -13.87 -10.71
C TRP A 463 15.11 -12.49 -10.62
N VAL A 464 13.94 -12.31 -11.22
CA VAL A 464 13.30 -10.99 -11.32
C VAL A 464 11.83 -11.06 -10.93
N THR A 465 11.37 -10.20 -10.02
CA THR A 465 9.96 -10.22 -9.55
C THR A 465 9.33 -8.84 -9.48
N ASN A 466 8.01 -8.74 -9.73
CA ASN A 466 7.27 -7.49 -9.57
C ASN A 466 6.72 -7.36 -8.15
N CYS A 467 7.11 -6.31 -7.44
CA CYS A 467 6.58 -6.03 -6.11
C CYS A 467 5.17 -5.42 -6.15
N TYR A 468 4.79 -4.81 -7.28
CA TYR A 468 3.49 -4.16 -7.40
C TYR A 468 2.32 -5.09 -7.68
N LYS A 469 2.55 -6.39 -7.92
CA LYS A 469 1.49 -7.37 -8.17
C LYS A 469 0.96 -7.97 -6.87
N TRP A 470 1.73 -8.87 -6.28
CA TRP A 470 1.30 -9.67 -5.12
C TRP A 470 1.83 -9.15 -3.79
N LEU A 471 2.92 -8.38 -3.80
CA LEU A 471 3.46 -7.69 -2.63
C LEU A 471 2.78 -6.34 -2.36
N MET A 472 1.80 -5.92 -3.19
CA MET A 472 0.97 -4.74 -2.95
C MET A 472 1.71 -3.39 -2.94
N ALA A 473 2.95 -3.35 -3.45
CA ALA A 473 3.67 -2.10 -3.63
C ALA A 473 3.04 -1.25 -4.76
N LYS A 474 3.45 0.01 -4.88
CA LYS A 474 3.00 0.89 -5.96
C LYS A 474 3.60 0.43 -7.30
N ARG A 475 2.79 0.44 -8.37
CA ARG A 475 3.21 0.11 -9.74
C ARG A 475 4.48 0.86 -10.15
N GLY A 476 5.36 0.17 -10.86
CA GLY A 476 6.69 0.68 -11.23
C GLY A 476 7.82 0.23 -10.30
N CYS A 477 7.67 -0.89 -9.59
CA CYS A 477 8.72 -1.47 -8.77
C CYS A 477 8.85 -3.00 -8.92
N ALA A 478 10.08 -3.45 -9.12
CA ALA A 478 10.48 -4.83 -9.22
C ALA A 478 11.86 -5.01 -8.60
N VAL A 479 12.19 -6.26 -8.28
CA VAL A 479 13.47 -6.64 -7.70
C VAL A 479 14.19 -7.51 -8.70
N LEU A 480 15.44 -7.14 -9.01
CA LEU A 480 16.39 -7.98 -9.73
C LEU A 480 17.36 -8.55 -8.69
N TYR A 481 17.35 -9.87 -8.56
CA TYR A 481 18.32 -10.62 -7.79
C TYR A 481 19.44 -11.14 -8.70
N VAL A 482 20.68 -10.85 -8.31
CA VAL A 482 21.90 -11.39 -8.92
C VAL A 482 22.85 -11.82 -7.79
N PRO A 483 23.13 -13.13 -7.67
CA PRO A 483 24.01 -13.61 -6.62
C PRO A 483 25.43 -13.08 -6.85
N ARG A 484 26.20 -12.88 -5.76
CA ARG A 484 27.55 -12.30 -5.84
C ARG A 484 28.44 -12.94 -6.92
N ARG A 485 28.32 -14.26 -7.10
CA ARG A 485 29.06 -15.02 -8.12
C ARG A 485 28.83 -14.54 -9.57
N ASN A 486 27.69 -13.92 -9.87
CA ASN A 486 27.29 -13.51 -11.22
C ASN A 486 27.23 -11.99 -11.42
N GLN A 487 27.40 -11.19 -10.37
CA GLN A 487 27.31 -9.72 -10.45
C GLN A 487 28.28 -9.09 -11.45
N HIS A 488 29.44 -9.71 -11.66
CA HIS A 488 30.44 -9.28 -12.64
C HIS A 488 29.94 -9.31 -14.10
N LEU A 489 28.88 -10.07 -14.38
CA LEU A 489 28.23 -10.10 -15.69
C LEU A 489 27.39 -8.83 -15.92
N ILE A 490 26.85 -8.22 -14.86
CA ILE A 490 26.07 -6.98 -14.95
C ILE A 490 27.01 -5.79 -14.91
N ARG A 491 27.49 -5.39 -16.09
CA ARG A 491 28.41 -4.25 -16.28
C ARG A 491 27.70 -2.90 -16.20
N THR A 492 26.41 -2.84 -16.54
CA THR A 492 25.64 -1.59 -16.56
C THR A 492 24.15 -1.84 -16.27
N SER A 493 23.47 -0.81 -15.76
CA SER A 493 22.01 -0.76 -15.68
C SER A 493 21.40 -0.58 -17.07
N PHE A 494 20.08 -0.69 -17.17
CA PHE A 494 19.34 -0.27 -18.35
C PHE A 494 18.45 0.93 -17.99
N PRO A 495 18.54 2.09 -18.66
CA PRO A 495 19.67 2.51 -19.50
C PRO A 495 20.98 2.60 -18.68
N THR A 496 22.11 2.73 -19.38
CA THR A 496 23.41 3.02 -18.75
C THR A 496 23.37 4.36 -18.02
N SER A 497 23.96 4.43 -16.83
CA SER A 497 24.01 5.64 -16.01
C SER A 497 25.36 5.80 -15.27
N TRP A 498 25.41 6.66 -14.26
CA TRP A 498 26.62 7.09 -13.55
C TRP A 498 27.43 5.96 -12.89
N GLY A 499 26.80 4.84 -12.54
CA GLY A 499 27.49 3.71 -11.92
C GLY A 499 28.31 2.83 -12.87
N TYR A 500 28.24 3.06 -14.19
CA TYR A 500 29.05 2.33 -15.16
C TYR A 500 30.53 2.71 -15.07
N VAL A 501 31.40 1.71 -15.17
CA VAL A 501 32.86 1.89 -15.31
C VAL A 501 33.39 1.06 -16.49
N SER A 502 34.35 1.62 -17.22
CA SER A 502 35.00 0.93 -18.34
C SER A 502 35.97 -0.14 -17.84
N PRO A 503 36.15 -1.26 -18.57
CA PRO A 503 37.20 -2.24 -18.27
C PRO A 503 38.59 -1.59 -18.19
N PRO A 504 39.49 -2.07 -17.31
CA PRO A 504 39.41 -3.31 -16.52
C PRO A 504 38.65 -3.17 -15.20
N GLU A 505 38.15 -1.98 -14.85
CA GLU A 505 37.43 -1.74 -13.60
C GLU A 505 36.15 -2.58 -13.54
N LYS A 506 35.77 -2.96 -12.32
CA LYS A 506 34.54 -3.71 -12.06
C LYS A 506 33.59 -2.80 -11.27
N PRO A 507 32.36 -2.58 -11.75
CA PRO A 507 31.42 -1.77 -11.03
C PRO A 507 30.99 -2.47 -9.73
N ASP A 508 30.64 -1.66 -8.72
CA ASP A 508 29.83 -2.15 -7.61
C ASP A 508 28.39 -2.37 -8.13
N PHE A 509 27.92 -3.61 -8.04
CA PHE A 509 26.62 -4.00 -8.57
C PHE A 509 25.48 -3.21 -7.95
N ALA A 510 25.47 -2.99 -6.63
CA ALA A 510 24.43 -2.23 -5.98
C ALA A 510 24.44 -0.76 -6.43
N PHE A 511 25.64 -0.18 -6.55
CA PHE A 511 25.82 1.21 -6.96
C PHE A 511 25.34 1.48 -8.41
N VAL A 512 25.52 0.51 -9.32
CA VAL A 512 25.02 0.60 -10.71
C VAL A 512 23.52 0.88 -10.80
N PHE A 513 22.75 0.41 -9.82
CA PHE A 513 21.29 0.56 -9.79
C PHE A 513 20.81 1.62 -8.79
N GLU A 514 21.72 2.29 -8.06
CA GLU A 514 21.33 3.35 -7.12
C GLU A 514 20.73 4.56 -7.85
N TRP A 515 21.28 4.89 -9.02
CA TRP A 515 20.78 5.95 -9.87
C TRP A 515 20.87 5.57 -11.35
N THR A 516 19.73 5.31 -11.98
CA THR A 516 19.62 4.86 -13.39
C THR A 516 18.96 5.89 -14.30
N GLY A 517 18.85 7.13 -13.82
CA GLY A 517 18.12 8.23 -14.46
C GLY A 517 17.20 8.92 -13.45
N ALA A 518 16.79 10.16 -13.77
CA ALA A 518 15.84 10.88 -12.95
C ALA A 518 14.44 10.23 -13.10
N LEU A 519 13.99 9.57 -12.03
CA LEU A 519 12.74 8.82 -11.95
C LEU A 519 12.01 9.21 -10.65
N ASP A 520 10.68 9.06 -10.63
CA ASP A 520 9.95 9.03 -9.36
C ASP A 520 10.35 7.78 -8.58
N LEU A 521 10.92 7.96 -7.39
CA LEU A 521 11.38 6.88 -6.52
C LEU A 521 10.31 6.41 -5.53
N ALA A 522 9.15 7.07 -5.45
CA ALA A 522 8.06 6.66 -4.59
C ALA A 522 7.63 5.19 -4.82
N PRO A 523 7.55 4.66 -6.06
CA PRO A 523 7.26 3.25 -6.29
C PRO A 523 8.26 2.29 -5.63
N TYR A 524 9.55 2.57 -5.75
CA TYR A 524 10.60 1.75 -5.14
C TYR A 524 10.52 1.80 -3.62
N LEU A 525 10.36 3.00 -3.05
CA LEU A 525 10.30 3.20 -1.61
C LEU A 525 9.00 2.64 -0.99
N SER A 526 7.92 2.55 -1.78
CA SER A 526 6.63 2.00 -1.33
C SER A 526 6.68 0.54 -0.88
N ILE A 527 7.71 -0.21 -1.29
CA ILE A 527 7.90 -1.61 -0.87
C ILE A 527 7.98 -1.71 0.66
N LYS A 528 8.62 -0.75 1.34
CA LYS A 528 8.66 -0.70 2.81
C LYS A 528 7.23 -0.66 3.38
N ALA A 529 6.43 0.31 2.92
CA ALA A 529 5.05 0.49 3.40
C ALA A 529 4.17 -0.71 3.05
N ALA A 530 4.39 -1.36 1.91
CA ALA A 530 3.67 -2.56 1.51
C ALA A 530 3.97 -3.75 2.41
N LEU A 531 5.25 -3.96 2.77
CA LEU A 531 5.65 -4.99 3.74
C LEU A 531 5.06 -4.73 5.13
N GLU A 532 5.09 -3.47 5.58
CA GLU A 532 4.50 -3.06 6.87
C GLU A 532 2.98 -3.24 6.89
N PHE A 533 2.29 -2.88 5.81
CA PHE A 533 0.86 -3.12 5.66
C PHE A 533 0.54 -4.61 5.72
N ARG A 534 1.27 -5.43 4.96
CA ARG A 534 1.06 -6.88 4.92
C ARG A 534 1.29 -7.54 6.27
N GLU A 535 2.33 -7.12 7.00
CA GLU A 535 2.55 -7.55 8.39
C GLU A 535 1.37 -7.16 9.29
N SER A 536 0.87 -5.92 9.15
CA SER A 536 -0.26 -5.41 9.92
C SER A 536 -1.61 -6.07 9.63
N ILE A 537 -1.75 -6.96 8.64
CA ILE A 537 -3.01 -7.65 8.34
C ILE A 537 -2.92 -9.17 8.52
N GLY A 538 -1.86 -9.65 9.18
CA GLY A 538 -1.64 -11.07 9.49
C GLY A 538 -0.36 -11.66 8.92
N GLY A 539 0.42 -10.88 8.17
CA GLY A 539 1.73 -11.27 7.66
C GLY A 539 1.70 -12.20 6.44
N GLU A 540 2.89 -12.43 5.88
CA GLU A 540 3.08 -13.17 4.62
C GLU A 540 2.42 -14.55 4.62
N LYS A 541 2.59 -15.33 5.69
CA LYS A 541 2.08 -16.69 5.77
C LYS A 541 0.55 -16.74 5.70
N ALA A 542 -0.14 -15.86 6.43
CA ALA A 542 -1.59 -15.83 6.45
C ALA A 542 -2.17 -15.39 5.09
N ILE A 543 -1.60 -14.33 4.50
CA ILE A 543 -2.00 -13.83 3.19
C ILE A 543 -1.83 -14.91 2.12
N GLN A 544 -0.64 -15.52 2.06
CA GLN A 544 -0.33 -16.58 1.11
C GLN A 544 -1.25 -17.79 1.30
N GLN A 545 -1.45 -18.24 2.55
CA GLN A 545 -2.34 -19.37 2.85
C GLN A 545 -3.77 -19.09 2.39
N TYR A 546 -4.31 -17.90 2.68
CA TYR A 546 -5.65 -17.52 2.26
C TYR A 546 -5.81 -17.55 0.74
N CYS A 547 -4.95 -16.84 0.01
CA CYS A 547 -5.06 -16.73 -1.44
C CYS A 547 -4.81 -18.07 -2.15
N ASN A 548 -3.83 -18.86 -1.70
CA ASN A 548 -3.55 -20.19 -2.26
C ASN A 548 -4.62 -21.24 -1.88
N THR A 549 -5.45 -20.98 -0.87
CA THR A 549 -6.63 -21.82 -0.55
C THR A 549 -7.84 -21.40 -1.39
N LEU A 550 -8.08 -20.09 -1.51
CA LEU A 550 -9.24 -19.55 -2.18
C LEU A 550 -9.20 -19.76 -3.70
N ALA A 551 -8.04 -19.61 -4.36
CA ALA A 551 -7.99 -19.73 -5.82
C ALA A 551 -8.37 -21.14 -6.33
N PRO A 552 -7.87 -22.26 -5.75
CA PRO A 552 -8.34 -23.60 -6.12
C PRO A 552 -9.84 -23.80 -5.87
N GLN A 553 -10.35 -23.36 -4.72
CA GLN A 553 -11.78 -23.46 -4.39
C GLN A 553 -12.65 -22.67 -5.37
N GLY A 554 -12.26 -21.42 -5.63
CA GLY A 554 -12.89 -20.55 -6.61
C GLY A 554 -12.88 -21.16 -8.00
N GLY A 555 -11.74 -21.69 -8.46
CA GLY A 555 -11.61 -22.35 -9.76
C GLY A 555 -12.54 -23.54 -9.92
N LYS A 556 -12.58 -24.45 -8.94
CA LYS A 556 -13.52 -25.58 -8.92
C LYS A 556 -14.96 -25.10 -9.00
N ARG A 557 -15.32 -24.10 -8.20
CA ARG A 557 -16.66 -23.54 -8.19
C ARG A 557 -17.06 -22.87 -9.51
N MET A 558 -16.14 -22.14 -10.13
CA MET A 558 -16.35 -21.58 -11.47
C MET A 558 -16.56 -22.68 -12.51
N ALA A 559 -15.75 -23.75 -12.46
CA ALA A 559 -15.86 -24.89 -13.38
C ALA A 559 -17.23 -25.59 -13.24
N GLU A 560 -17.72 -25.81 -12.02
CA GLU A 560 -19.07 -26.33 -11.75
C GLU A 560 -20.16 -25.47 -12.38
N ILE A 561 -20.12 -24.15 -12.15
CA ILE A 561 -21.12 -23.21 -12.67
C ILE A 561 -21.09 -23.20 -14.20
N LEU A 562 -19.90 -23.16 -14.79
CA LEU A 562 -19.69 -23.14 -16.24
C LEU A 562 -19.99 -24.49 -16.91
N GLY A 563 -20.03 -25.59 -16.15
CA GLY A 563 -20.18 -26.96 -16.68
C GLY A 563 -18.94 -27.41 -17.44
N THR A 564 -17.75 -27.06 -16.95
CA THR A 564 -16.44 -27.31 -17.59
C THR A 564 -15.43 -27.83 -16.57
N GLU A 565 -14.14 -27.54 -16.75
CA GLU A 565 -13.05 -28.07 -15.93
C GLU A 565 -11.98 -27.03 -15.63
N THR A 566 -11.21 -27.26 -14.57
CA THR A 566 -10.01 -26.50 -14.24
C THR A 566 -8.82 -27.02 -15.02
N ALA A 567 -7.84 -26.17 -15.32
CA ALA A 567 -6.64 -26.59 -16.03
C ALA A 567 -5.70 -27.47 -15.18
N ASP A 568 -5.95 -27.63 -13.87
CA ASP A 568 -5.10 -28.33 -12.90
C ASP A 568 -5.85 -29.45 -12.14
N PRO A 569 -6.08 -30.62 -12.78
CA PRO A 569 -6.85 -31.70 -12.17
C PRO A 569 -6.17 -32.35 -10.97
N ASN A 570 -4.85 -32.16 -10.81
CA ASN A 570 -4.04 -32.78 -9.75
C ASN A 570 -3.61 -31.78 -8.65
N GLU A 571 -4.03 -30.51 -8.75
CA GLU A 571 -3.66 -29.43 -7.81
C GLU A 571 -2.14 -29.23 -7.65
N GLU A 572 -1.36 -29.45 -8.72
CA GLU A 572 0.10 -29.35 -8.69
C GLU A 572 0.60 -27.90 -8.90
N TYR A 573 -0.14 -27.10 -9.68
CA TYR A 573 0.34 -25.80 -10.17
C TYR A 573 -0.62 -24.63 -9.98
N THR A 574 -1.81 -24.85 -9.44
CA THR A 574 -2.69 -23.77 -8.98
C THR A 574 -2.08 -23.15 -7.73
N GLY A 575 -1.77 -21.87 -7.81
CA GLY A 575 -1.33 -21.04 -6.67
C GLY A 575 -2.41 -20.03 -6.31
N THR A 576 -2.06 -18.75 -6.34
CA THR A 576 -3.03 -17.64 -6.18
C THR A 576 -3.82 -17.33 -7.46
N MET A 577 -3.56 -18.04 -8.56
CA MET A 577 -4.30 -17.93 -9.82
C MET A 577 -4.83 -19.30 -10.21
N THR A 578 -6.07 -19.35 -10.68
CA THR A 578 -6.75 -20.54 -11.18
C THR A 578 -7.17 -20.35 -12.63
N ASN A 579 -7.22 -21.44 -13.40
CA ASN A 579 -7.56 -21.43 -14.81
C ASN A 579 -8.76 -22.33 -15.07
N VAL A 580 -9.81 -21.82 -15.71
CA VAL A 580 -11.08 -22.53 -15.93
C VAL A 580 -11.49 -22.42 -17.38
N ARG A 581 -11.81 -23.56 -18.01
CA ARG A 581 -12.17 -23.60 -19.43
C ARG A 581 -13.51 -22.89 -19.65
N LEU A 582 -13.62 -22.10 -20.71
CA LEU A 582 -14.92 -21.56 -21.11
C LEU A 582 -15.69 -22.58 -21.94
N PRO A 583 -17.03 -22.68 -21.78
CA PRO A 583 -17.88 -23.52 -22.62
C PRO A 583 -18.15 -22.85 -23.98
N LEU A 584 -17.10 -22.36 -24.64
CA LEU A 584 -17.15 -21.72 -25.95
C LEU A 584 -16.21 -22.44 -26.91
N PRO A 585 -16.73 -23.04 -27.99
CA PRO A 585 -15.87 -23.58 -29.03
C PRO A 585 -15.13 -22.43 -29.74
N LEU A 586 -13.94 -22.75 -30.23
CA LEU A 586 -13.18 -21.93 -31.16
C LEU A 586 -13.35 -22.52 -32.56
N ASN A 587 -13.86 -21.72 -33.49
CA ASN A 587 -13.92 -22.10 -34.90
C ASN A 587 -12.57 -21.82 -35.57
N GLN A 588 -12.23 -22.55 -36.64
CA GLN A 588 -10.93 -22.41 -37.32
C GLN A 588 -10.71 -21.00 -37.90
N ASP A 589 -11.77 -20.31 -38.29
CA ASP A 589 -11.71 -18.96 -38.89
C ASP A 589 -11.74 -17.82 -37.85
N GLU A 590 -11.90 -18.12 -36.57
CA GLU A 590 -11.97 -17.12 -35.51
C GLU A 590 -10.60 -16.83 -34.92
N SER A 591 -10.27 -15.55 -34.72
CA SER A 591 -9.09 -15.16 -33.93
C SER A 591 -9.37 -15.39 -32.44
N PRO A 592 -8.68 -16.33 -31.75
CA PRO A 592 -8.92 -16.57 -30.33
C PRO A 592 -8.57 -15.34 -29.49
N THR A 593 -7.53 -14.59 -29.88
CA THR A 593 -7.09 -13.36 -29.21
C THR A 593 -8.16 -12.27 -29.28
N ALA A 594 -8.77 -12.05 -30.46
CA ALA A 594 -9.83 -11.06 -30.61
C ALA A 594 -11.06 -11.43 -29.76
N LYS A 595 -11.48 -12.71 -29.82
CA LYS A 595 -12.59 -13.23 -29.04
C LYS A 595 -12.36 -13.12 -27.53
N ALA A 596 -11.14 -13.41 -27.08
CA ALA A 596 -10.75 -13.23 -25.69
C ALA A 596 -10.83 -11.75 -25.25
N ALA A 597 -10.35 -10.83 -26.09
CA ALA A 597 -10.42 -9.38 -25.81
C ALA A 597 -11.86 -8.88 -25.72
N GLU A 598 -12.73 -9.27 -26.65
CA GLU A 598 -14.16 -8.93 -26.62
C GLU A 598 -14.85 -9.41 -25.33
N LEU A 599 -14.57 -10.66 -24.91
CA LEU A 599 -15.11 -11.20 -23.66
C LEU A 599 -14.62 -10.41 -22.43
N MET A 600 -13.36 -9.99 -22.41
CA MET A 600 -12.84 -9.18 -21.30
C MET A 600 -13.49 -7.79 -21.23
N VAL A 601 -13.70 -7.14 -22.38
CA VAL A 601 -14.35 -5.82 -22.45
C VAL A 601 -15.81 -5.91 -22.01
N GLU A 602 -16.60 -6.83 -22.57
CA GLU A 602 -18.02 -7.00 -22.20
C GLU A 602 -18.16 -7.36 -20.72
N LEU A 603 -17.28 -8.22 -20.18
CA LEU A 603 -17.33 -8.58 -18.76
C LEU A 603 -17.10 -7.36 -17.86
N ASN A 604 -16.16 -6.49 -18.23
CA ASN A 604 -15.86 -5.27 -17.51
C ASN A 604 -17.03 -4.26 -17.59
N GLU A 605 -17.58 -4.04 -18.78
CA GLU A 605 -18.62 -3.03 -19.01
C GLU A 605 -20.01 -3.45 -18.50
N GLU A 606 -20.41 -4.71 -18.73
CA GLU A 606 -21.76 -5.18 -18.37
C GLU A 606 -21.84 -5.73 -16.92
N TYR A 607 -20.73 -6.24 -16.36
CA TYR A 607 -20.72 -6.96 -15.09
C TYR A 607 -19.77 -6.38 -14.03
N ASN A 608 -19.05 -5.29 -14.35
CA ASN A 608 -18.15 -4.62 -13.41
C ASN A 608 -17.15 -5.57 -12.72
N THR A 609 -16.62 -6.53 -13.49
CA THR A 609 -15.61 -7.49 -13.02
C THR A 609 -14.60 -7.76 -14.12
N PHE A 610 -13.40 -8.18 -13.76
CA PHE A 610 -12.36 -8.48 -14.74
C PHE A 610 -11.61 -9.77 -14.40
N VAL A 611 -11.46 -10.62 -15.42
CA VAL A 611 -10.58 -11.79 -15.44
C VAL A 611 -9.85 -11.82 -16.77
N ALA A 612 -8.64 -12.38 -16.81
CA ALA A 612 -7.96 -12.56 -18.08
C ALA A 612 -8.57 -13.74 -18.85
N VAL A 613 -8.84 -13.56 -20.15
CA VAL A 613 -9.24 -14.64 -21.06
C VAL A 613 -8.10 -14.89 -22.04
N PHE A 614 -7.78 -16.15 -22.31
CA PHE A 614 -6.68 -16.53 -23.20
C PHE A 614 -6.99 -17.85 -23.90
N GLU A 615 -6.33 -18.11 -25.03
CA GLU A 615 -6.37 -19.40 -25.70
C GLU A 615 -5.23 -20.27 -25.19
N HIS A 616 -5.54 -21.54 -24.95
CA HIS A 616 -4.54 -22.56 -24.67
C HIS A 616 -5.08 -23.94 -25.05
N ASN A 617 -4.25 -24.71 -25.77
CA ASN A 617 -4.56 -26.09 -26.17
C ASN A 617 -5.91 -26.21 -26.91
N GLY A 618 -6.19 -25.28 -27.83
CA GLY A 618 -7.38 -25.27 -28.68
C GLY A 618 -8.66 -24.82 -27.99
N SER A 619 -8.57 -24.22 -26.79
CA SER A 619 -9.74 -23.79 -26.00
C SER A 619 -9.52 -22.42 -25.39
N LEU A 620 -10.60 -21.68 -25.15
CA LEU A 620 -10.55 -20.47 -24.32
C LEU A 620 -10.60 -20.82 -22.85
N TRP A 621 -9.76 -20.14 -22.07
CA TRP A 621 -9.65 -20.29 -20.64
C TRP A 621 -9.74 -18.93 -19.97
N VAL A 622 -10.32 -18.91 -18.79
CA VAL A 622 -10.29 -17.77 -17.87
C VAL A 622 -9.21 -18.00 -16.83
N ARG A 623 -8.38 -17.00 -16.59
CA ARG A 623 -7.49 -16.94 -15.43
C ARG A 623 -8.05 -15.96 -14.39
N ALA A 624 -8.51 -16.50 -13.27
CA ALA A 624 -8.96 -15.73 -12.12
C ALA A 624 -7.88 -15.73 -11.02
N SER A 625 -7.72 -14.59 -10.34
CA SER A 625 -6.72 -14.35 -9.30
C SER A 625 -7.41 -14.15 -7.95
N ALA A 626 -7.07 -14.95 -6.96
CA ALA A 626 -7.54 -14.76 -5.58
C ALA A 626 -6.65 -13.77 -4.83
N GLN A 627 -7.26 -12.87 -4.08
CA GLN A 627 -6.59 -11.97 -3.16
C GLN A 627 -7.34 -11.82 -1.83
N ILE A 628 -6.77 -11.10 -0.86
CA ILE A 628 -7.29 -10.93 0.50
C ILE A 628 -8.67 -10.25 0.54
N TRP A 629 -9.04 -9.56 -0.54
CA TRP A 629 -10.35 -8.92 -0.69
C TRP A 629 -11.37 -9.79 -1.41
N ASN A 630 -10.98 -10.96 -1.90
CA ASN A 630 -11.89 -11.83 -2.61
C ASN A 630 -12.51 -12.87 -1.67
N GLU A 631 -13.72 -13.27 -1.98
CA GLU A 631 -14.40 -14.42 -1.38
C GLU A 631 -14.88 -15.39 -2.46
N LEU A 632 -15.35 -16.58 -2.06
CA LEU A 632 -15.87 -17.56 -3.02
C LEU A 632 -17.04 -16.99 -3.84
N SER A 633 -17.84 -16.10 -3.24
CA SER A 633 -18.97 -15.40 -3.88
C SER A 633 -18.56 -14.58 -5.10
N ASP A 634 -17.35 -14.01 -5.13
CA ASP A 634 -16.82 -13.23 -6.27
C ASP A 634 -16.55 -14.14 -7.49
N PHE A 635 -15.98 -15.31 -7.23
CA PHE A 635 -15.75 -16.34 -8.25
C PHE A 635 -17.08 -16.84 -8.82
N GLU A 636 -18.07 -17.07 -7.94
CA GLU A 636 -19.40 -17.48 -8.39
C GLU A 636 -20.10 -16.42 -9.24
N TYR A 637 -20.06 -15.16 -8.82
CA TYR A 637 -20.63 -14.04 -9.56
C TYR A 637 -20.03 -13.97 -10.97
N THR A 638 -18.69 -13.99 -11.03
CA THR A 638 -17.96 -13.90 -12.30
C THR A 638 -18.22 -15.11 -13.19
N ALA A 639 -18.31 -16.32 -12.64
CA ALA A 639 -18.68 -17.51 -13.42
C ALA A 639 -20.11 -17.45 -13.96
N ARG A 640 -21.08 -16.92 -13.20
CA ARG A 640 -22.45 -16.72 -13.68
C ARG A 640 -22.50 -15.70 -14.81
N ALA A 641 -21.76 -14.60 -14.71
CA ALA A 641 -21.61 -13.61 -15.77
C ALA A 641 -21.02 -14.22 -17.04
N LEU A 642 -19.88 -14.91 -16.93
CA LEU A 642 -19.24 -15.62 -18.04
C LEU A 642 -20.19 -16.65 -18.67
N LYS A 643 -20.92 -17.43 -17.87
CA LYS A 643 -21.91 -18.39 -18.37
C LYS A 643 -22.99 -17.71 -19.21
N ALA A 644 -23.52 -16.58 -18.74
CA ALA A 644 -24.52 -15.81 -19.47
C ALA A 644 -23.95 -15.29 -20.81
N MET A 645 -22.73 -14.76 -20.81
CA MET A 645 -22.03 -14.29 -22.01
C MET A 645 -21.74 -15.43 -23.01
N CYS A 646 -21.34 -16.61 -22.52
CA CYS A 646 -21.13 -17.79 -23.35
C CYS A 646 -22.45 -18.27 -23.97
N HIS A 647 -23.52 -18.34 -23.17
CA HIS A 647 -24.85 -18.74 -23.63
C HIS A 647 -25.38 -17.78 -24.71
N LYS A 648 -25.29 -16.46 -24.49
CA LYS A 648 -25.66 -15.43 -25.47
C LYS A 648 -24.99 -15.67 -26.83
N ARG A 649 -23.69 -16.00 -26.84
CA ARG A 649 -22.93 -16.28 -28.07
C ARG A 649 -23.30 -17.60 -28.75
N LEU A 650 -23.48 -18.68 -27.98
CA LEU A 650 -23.89 -19.98 -28.52
C LEU A 650 -25.30 -19.96 -29.15
N HIS A 651 -26.17 -19.06 -28.68
CA HIS A 651 -27.52 -18.89 -29.22
C HIS A 651 -27.62 -17.80 -30.30
N ALA A 652 -26.72 -16.82 -30.33
CA ALA A 652 -26.63 -15.84 -31.42
C ALA A 652 -26.27 -16.48 -32.76
N THR A 653 -25.42 -17.52 -32.75
CA THR A 653 -25.06 -18.32 -33.95
C THR A 653 -26.19 -19.25 -34.43
N ARG A 654 -27.31 -19.35 -33.72
CA ARG A 654 -28.47 -20.20 -34.06
C ARG A 654 -29.65 -19.45 -34.69
N LYS A 655 -29.56 -18.13 -34.98
CA LYS A 655 -30.59 -17.49 -35.81
C LYS A 655 -30.52 -18.07 -37.23
N PRO A 656 -31.61 -18.63 -37.79
CA PRO A 656 -31.61 -19.14 -39.15
C PRO A 656 -31.26 -18.00 -40.09
N ALA A 657 -30.42 -18.27 -41.09
CA ALA A 657 -30.35 -17.42 -42.28
C ALA A 657 -31.79 -17.25 -42.78
N ALA A 658 -32.32 -16.04 -42.65
CA ALA A 658 -33.57 -15.69 -43.31
C ALA A 658 -33.33 -15.91 -44.80
N ARG A 659 -34.09 -16.85 -45.38
CA ARG A 659 -34.17 -17.01 -46.84
C ARG A 659 -34.46 -15.64 -47.45
N LEU A 660 -33.51 -15.14 -48.24
CA LEU A 660 -33.75 -14.22 -49.34
C LEU A 660 -33.11 -14.83 -50.59
#